data_AF-A0A524D3A9-F1
#
_entry.id   AF-A0A524D3A9-F1
#
_cell.length_a   1.000
_cell.length_b   1.000
_cell.length_c   1.000
_cell.angle_alpha   90.00
_cell.angle_beta   90.00
_cell.angle_gamma   90.00
#
_symmetry.space_group_name_H-M   'P 1'
#
loop_
_entity.id
_entity.type
_entity.pdbx_description
1 polymer ?
#
loop_
_entity_poly.entity_id
_entity_poly.type
_entity_poly.pdbx_seq_one_letter_code
_entity_poly.pdbx_strand_id
1 'polypeptide(L)'
;MGQLSAIKSAISGKNPDGSSAGVVGRLAGIGSFFGIGAAILGFLVGLPLVPITASPWEVIDPTPGESFVWQIHGSPLYPVFTLAFMLLLGAGLFFQAIGSKKLREALASSYASVIWITFLFAMAGGIYALIGFEGVFGESTIPGFLSNLYLIGAVFALTWQLGSIIYADSVKSWVGVLAGILNGLFIPLLALGQVLGAAAVYGAYAVLLLGQIFTLLFWWGPERSIREFARSPDQAKFAFGLTGLLTFIIGAAAVFIGPLTLIEGVQLWRPWGSMLGGTPPIEYVTSPALVFAFLSMLVFWIMLAPRLGAKELKEAHIGEDLLKGGTKWFALFLAMMGLLATAQAGSFSEGAATWGFFLVTMPAGAMIVVGAQYCAKTDIVTGLPLVATAIFMMIAPYTLAPFVIYPFIIVIITQAFLMIESYIRGLTGFSQGALTVITSLVCSAMVILFLFGSFGSGPLALWPTTKWFNITLFAGVPPAIQTPTVIVLPILFLLLRNVSLSGDSHGRGYATGGILMGASVLFSLMIPVIEGNVTATHVANTGAALLLALYSISVVLVLSLNLSLANDVEDSGYEFEGTLIRIGTLVGLAFAAVMVILVLVNFSGLPGPEEIAFTVSMMVTFVVGTEILSLLGWLISGIRLGMLKEGFSFTRTSQ
;
A
#
# COMPACT_ATOMS: atom_id res chain seq x y z
N MET A 1 7.49 -13.69 34.44
CA MET A 1 7.98 -12.94 35.64
C MET A 1 8.66 -11.61 35.29
N GLY A 2 9.50 -11.49 34.25
CA GLY A 2 10.15 -10.22 33.88
C GLY A 2 9.25 -9.08 33.38
N GLN A 3 8.05 -9.40 32.88
CA GLN A 3 7.10 -8.39 32.36
C GLN A 3 6.29 -7.68 33.47
N LEU A 4 5.85 -8.43 34.49
CA LEU A 4 5.25 -7.86 35.71
C LEU A 4 6.25 -7.02 36.50
N SER A 5 7.55 -7.39 36.47
CA SER A 5 8.59 -6.60 37.12
C SER A 5 8.88 -5.28 36.39
N ALA A 6 8.71 -5.20 35.06
CA ALA A 6 8.85 -3.97 34.30
C ALA A 6 7.72 -2.96 34.59
N ILE A 7 6.47 -3.42 34.67
CA ILE A 7 5.31 -2.57 35.04
C ILE A 7 5.43 -2.13 36.50
N LYS A 8 5.76 -3.05 37.41
CA LYS A 8 5.99 -2.72 38.83
C LYS A 8 7.18 -1.77 39.00
N SER A 9 8.23 -1.91 38.20
CA SER A 9 9.39 -1.01 38.19
C SER A 9 9.04 0.38 37.64
N ALA A 10 8.22 0.47 36.58
CA ALA A 10 7.73 1.73 36.05
C ALA A 10 6.86 2.50 37.05
N ILE A 11 6.04 1.78 37.83
CA ILE A 11 5.18 2.37 38.87
C ILE A 11 5.96 2.71 40.14
N SER A 12 6.91 1.86 40.55
CA SER A 12 7.66 2.04 41.82
C SER A 12 8.94 2.87 41.68
N GLY A 13 9.42 3.11 40.45
CA GLY A 13 10.70 3.77 40.18
C GLY A 13 11.94 2.99 40.65
N LYS A 14 11.77 1.71 41.03
CA LYS A 14 12.82 0.86 41.59
C LYS A 14 12.98 -0.43 40.81
N ASN A 15 14.21 -0.91 40.69
CA ASN A 15 14.51 -2.25 40.20
C ASN A 15 14.10 -3.32 41.23
N PRO A 16 14.04 -4.61 40.86
CA PRO A 16 13.73 -5.70 41.80
C PRO A 16 14.70 -5.80 42.98
N ASP A 17 15.90 -5.24 42.83
CA ASP A 17 16.97 -5.15 43.84
C ASP A 17 16.89 -3.88 44.71
N GLY A 18 15.89 -3.01 44.51
CA GLY A 18 15.69 -1.78 45.28
C GLY A 18 16.48 -0.55 44.81
N SER A 19 17.35 -0.69 43.81
CA SER A 19 18.08 0.44 43.19
C SER A 19 17.14 1.32 42.35
N SER A 20 17.43 2.62 42.19
CA SER A 20 16.62 3.50 41.33
C SER A 20 16.70 3.00 39.89
N ALA A 21 15.56 2.62 39.30
CA ALA A 21 15.54 2.21 37.91
C ALA A 21 15.89 3.43 37.03
N GLY A 22 16.93 3.33 36.20
CA GLY A 22 17.16 4.31 35.13
C GLY A 22 15.95 4.28 34.20
N VAL A 23 15.20 5.37 34.15
CA VAL A 23 13.98 5.49 33.34
C VAL A 23 14.27 6.21 32.03
N VAL A 24 13.58 5.79 30.97
CA VAL A 24 13.78 6.29 29.59
C VAL A 24 13.63 7.82 29.51
N GLY A 25 12.62 8.40 30.17
CA GLY A 25 12.47 9.85 30.26
C GLY A 25 11.35 10.30 31.19
N ARG A 26 11.68 10.82 32.38
CA ARG A 26 10.67 11.31 33.35
C ARG A 26 9.83 12.46 32.80
N LEU A 27 10.51 13.45 32.20
CA LEU A 27 9.87 14.63 31.60
C LEU A 27 8.95 14.24 30.44
N ALA A 28 9.36 13.26 29.63
CA ALA A 28 8.55 12.76 28.54
C ALA A 28 7.25 12.09 29.04
N GLY A 29 7.33 11.34 30.14
CA GLY A 29 6.12 10.78 30.77
C GLY A 29 5.16 11.85 31.29
N ILE A 30 5.65 13.00 31.78
CA ILE A 30 4.75 14.13 32.15
C ILE A 30 3.95 14.61 30.94
N GLY A 31 4.56 14.61 29.76
CA GLY A 31 3.87 14.93 28.51
C GLY A 31 2.65 14.04 28.23
N SER A 32 2.67 12.77 28.66
CA SER A 32 1.52 11.86 28.50
C SER A 32 0.28 12.29 29.29
N PHE A 33 0.40 13.06 30.38
CA PHE A 33 -0.77 13.59 31.10
C PHE A 33 -1.55 14.59 30.24
N PHE A 34 -0.86 15.43 29.47
CA PHE A 34 -1.51 16.33 28.53
C PHE A 34 -2.20 15.55 27.40
N GLY A 35 -1.58 14.47 26.91
CA GLY A 35 -2.20 13.55 25.96
C GLY A 35 -3.45 12.86 26.50
N ILE A 36 -3.42 12.41 27.76
CA ILE A 36 -4.60 11.88 28.47
C ILE A 36 -5.70 12.94 28.57
N GLY A 37 -5.34 14.17 28.95
CA GLY A 37 -6.29 15.29 29.01
C GLY A 37 -6.93 15.61 27.65
N ALA A 38 -6.14 15.60 26.57
CA ALA A 38 -6.64 15.76 25.21
C ALA A 38 -7.61 14.63 24.82
N ALA A 39 -7.27 13.37 25.15
CA ALA A 39 -8.13 12.23 24.87
C ALA A 39 -9.48 12.31 25.62
N ILE A 40 -9.46 12.73 26.89
CA ILE A 40 -10.67 12.96 27.68
C ILE A 40 -11.51 14.09 27.07
N LEU A 41 -10.88 15.20 26.70
CA LEU A 41 -11.58 16.32 26.04
C LEU A 41 -12.26 15.85 24.75
N GLY A 42 -11.52 15.16 23.87
CA GLY A 42 -12.06 14.62 22.63
C GLY A 42 -13.20 13.64 22.87
N PHE A 43 -13.06 12.76 23.87
CA PHE A 43 -14.11 11.81 24.26
C PHE A 43 -15.37 12.52 24.80
N LEU A 44 -15.24 13.63 25.53
CA LEU A 44 -16.40 14.39 26.04
C LEU A 44 -17.09 15.18 24.93
N VAL A 45 -16.32 15.77 24.01
CA VAL A 45 -16.85 16.56 22.90
C VAL A 45 -17.51 15.69 21.83
N GLY A 46 -16.96 14.49 21.54
CA GLY A 46 -17.55 13.55 20.59
C GLY A 46 -17.47 13.97 19.11
N LEU A 47 -16.62 14.96 18.79
CA LEU A 47 -16.36 15.44 17.42
C LEU A 47 -14.95 15.05 16.97
N PRO A 48 -14.67 14.91 15.65
CA PRO A 48 -13.33 14.65 15.15
C PRO A 48 -12.49 15.93 15.19
N LEU A 49 -11.75 16.14 16.28
CA LEU A 49 -11.04 17.38 16.60
C LEU A 49 -9.69 17.52 15.88
N VAL A 50 -9.25 16.49 15.14
CA VAL A 50 -8.13 16.60 14.19
C VAL A 50 -8.71 16.86 12.80
N PRO A 51 -8.50 18.05 12.22
CA PRO A 51 -9.10 18.40 10.94
C PRO A 51 -8.29 17.79 9.78
N ILE A 52 -8.61 16.55 9.42
CA ILE A 52 -7.83 15.74 8.48
C ILE A 52 -8.35 15.80 7.02
N THR A 53 -9.67 15.78 6.83
CA THR A 53 -10.34 15.82 5.52
C THR A 53 -11.85 15.92 5.71
N ALA A 54 -12.58 16.20 4.61
CA ALA A 54 -14.02 16.00 4.37
C ALA A 54 -14.94 16.27 5.58
N SER A 55 -14.66 17.32 6.36
CA SER A 55 -15.50 17.67 7.50
C SER A 55 -16.75 18.40 7.00
N PRO A 56 -17.96 17.96 7.38
CA PRO A 56 -19.20 18.64 7.00
C PRO A 56 -19.16 20.08 7.51
N TRP A 57 -19.60 21.01 6.68
CA TRP A 57 -19.72 22.43 6.99
C TRP A 57 -21.00 22.97 6.35
N GLU A 58 -21.54 24.04 6.93
CA GLU A 58 -22.74 24.71 6.44
C GLU A 58 -22.74 26.20 6.77
N VAL A 59 -23.38 27.00 5.91
CA VAL A 59 -23.61 28.44 6.14
C VAL A 59 -24.96 28.58 6.84
N ILE A 60 -24.97 29.25 8.01
CA ILE A 60 -26.17 29.38 8.85
C ILE A 60 -27.00 30.59 8.46
N ASP A 61 -26.34 31.70 8.10
CA ASP A 61 -27.03 32.94 7.69
C ASP A 61 -26.43 33.52 6.40
N PRO A 62 -27.10 33.33 5.24
CA PRO A 62 -26.59 33.77 3.94
C PRO A 62 -26.95 35.25 3.64
N THR A 63 -27.53 35.98 4.59
CA THR A 63 -28.14 37.30 4.33
C THR A 63 -27.09 38.34 3.91
N PRO A 64 -27.20 38.93 2.69
CA PRO A 64 -26.25 39.94 2.22
C PRO A 64 -26.30 41.19 3.10
N GLY A 65 -25.19 41.51 3.79
CA GLY A 65 -25.06 42.71 4.64
C GLY A 65 -25.07 42.45 6.14
N GLU A 66 -25.33 41.22 6.58
CA GLU A 66 -25.12 40.77 7.97
C GLU A 66 -23.81 39.99 8.11
N SER A 67 -23.35 39.77 9.35
CA SER A 67 -22.11 39.04 9.61
C SER A 67 -22.22 37.61 9.08
N PHE A 68 -21.32 37.22 8.17
CA PHE A 68 -21.26 35.85 7.63
C PHE A 68 -21.06 34.83 8.77
N VAL A 69 -22.05 33.95 8.98
CA VAL A 69 -21.97 32.88 9.99
C VAL A 69 -22.01 31.52 9.32
N TRP A 70 -21.02 30.70 9.64
CA TRP A 70 -20.88 29.33 9.15
C TRP A 70 -20.39 28.42 10.27
N GLN A 71 -20.51 27.11 10.09
CA GLN A 71 -20.08 26.13 11.09
C GLN A 71 -19.48 24.88 10.47
N ILE A 72 -18.69 24.15 11.27
CA ILE A 72 -18.11 22.86 10.92
C ILE A 72 -18.63 21.82 11.92
N HIS A 73 -18.99 20.63 11.44
CA HIS A 73 -19.59 19.58 12.27
C HIS A 73 -20.83 20.05 13.06
N GLY A 74 -21.61 20.97 12.47
CA GLY A 74 -22.83 21.50 13.08
C GLY A 74 -22.61 22.31 14.36
N SER A 75 -21.40 22.84 14.58
CA SER A 75 -21.10 23.68 15.75
C SER A 75 -20.12 24.81 15.43
N PRO A 76 -20.44 26.08 15.76
CA PRO A 76 -19.50 27.19 15.63
C PRO A 76 -18.35 27.11 16.66
N LEU A 77 -18.48 26.27 17.69
CA LEU A 77 -17.44 26.06 18.71
C LEU A 77 -16.40 25.01 18.29
N TYR A 78 -16.59 24.31 17.16
CA TYR A 78 -15.66 23.31 16.67
C TYR A 78 -14.19 23.81 16.61
N PRO A 79 -13.88 25.01 16.06
CA PRO A 79 -12.51 25.53 16.02
C PRO A 79 -11.88 25.72 17.41
N VAL A 80 -12.69 26.12 18.40
CA VAL A 80 -12.24 26.31 19.78
C VAL A 80 -11.90 24.96 20.42
N PHE A 81 -12.73 23.95 20.23
CA PHE A 81 -12.45 22.59 20.71
C PHE A 81 -11.23 21.98 20.02
N THR A 82 -11.08 22.18 18.71
CA THR A 82 -9.90 21.76 17.95
C THR A 82 -8.63 22.44 18.46
N LEU A 83 -8.66 23.75 18.71
CA LEU A 83 -7.53 24.48 19.31
C LEU A 83 -7.16 23.88 20.66
N ALA A 84 -8.12 23.75 21.58
CA ALA A 84 -7.87 23.21 22.91
C ALA A 84 -7.28 21.80 22.87
N PHE A 85 -7.85 20.92 22.03
CA PHE A 85 -7.36 19.55 21.85
C PHE A 85 -5.93 19.51 21.28
N MET A 86 -5.68 20.24 20.20
CA MET A 86 -4.39 20.24 19.52
C MET A 86 -3.29 20.92 20.35
N LEU A 87 -3.62 21.94 21.15
CA LEU A 87 -2.69 22.55 22.11
C LEU A 87 -2.32 21.60 23.25
N LEU A 88 -3.29 20.84 23.80
CA LEU A 88 -3.01 19.84 24.81
C LEU A 88 -2.10 18.72 24.26
N LEU A 89 -2.41 18.20 23.07
CA LEU A 89 -1.51 17.25 22.39
C LEU A 89 -0.14 17.86 22.12
N GLY A 90 -0.09 19.10 21.63
CA GLY A 90 1.15 19.84 21.37
C GLY A 90 2.00 19.98 22.63
N ALA A 91 1.43 20.42 23.75
CA ALA A 91 2.11 20.50 25.03
C ALA A 91 2.68 19.13 25.45
N GLY A 92 1.89 18.07 25.30
CA GLY A 92 2.35 16.70 25.56
C GLY A 92 3.54 16.30 24.71
N LEU A 93 3.48 16.54 23.40
CA LEU A 93 4.54 16.26 22.45
C LEU A 93 5.80 17.10 22.71
N PHE A 94 5.66 18.35 23.14
CA PHE A 94 6.79 19.21 23.51
C PHE A 94 7.60 18.62 24.67
N PHE A 95 6.93 18.21 25.75
CA PHE A 95 7.58 17.56 26.89
C PHE A 95 8.22 16.22 26.49
N GLN A 96 7.56 15.45 25.63
CA GLN A 96 8.11 14.21 25.08
C GLN A 96 9.34 14.46 24.21
N ALA A 97 9.32 15.50 23.38
CA ALA A 97 10.43 15.87 22.53
C ALA A 97 11.66 16.25 23.36
N ILE A 98 11.52 17.10 24.37
CA ILE A 98 12.63 17.47 25.27
C ILE A 98 13.10 16.25 26.07
N GLY A 99 12.18 15.45 26.59
CA GLY A 99 12.49 14.28 27.42
C GLY A 99 13.08 13.08 26.67
N SER A 100 13.04 13.07 25.33
CA SER A 100 13.51 11.95 24.50
C SER A 100 15.03 11.87 24.29
N LYS A 101 15.83 12.78 24.88
CA LYS A 101 17.30 12.83 24.68
C LYS A 101 17.97 11.47 24.92
N LYS A 102 17.67 10.82 26.04
CA LYS A 102 18.21 9.51 26.39
C LYS A 102 17.82 8.40 25.41
N LEU A 103 16.57 8.43 24.93
CA LEU A 103 16.10 7.48 23.93
C LEU A 103 16.88 7.63 22.61
N ARG A 104 17.17 8.87 22.19
CA ARG A 104 17.98 9.14 20.99
C ARG A 104 19.41 8.62 21.13
N GLU A 105 20.01 8.85 22.30
CA GLU A 105 21.35 8.34 22.63
C GLU A 105 21.37 6.81 22.60
N ALA A 106 20.38 6.15 23.22
CA ALA A 106 20.26 4.69 23.24
C ALA A 106 20.01 4.08 21.85
N LEU A 107 19.24 4.77 21.00
CA LEU A 107 18.94 4.33 19.64
C LEU A 107 20.03 4.69 18.63
N ALA A 108 21.04 5.50 19.00
CA ALA A 108 22.05 6.05 18.10
C ALA A 108 21.45 6.64 16.80
N SER A 109 20.24 7.20 16.89
CA SER A 109 19.44 7.64 15.75
C SER A 109 18.72 8.94 16.05
N SER A 110 18.71 9.84 15.07
CA SER A 110 17.98 11.10 15.13
C SER A 110 16.48 10.93 14.88
N TYR A 111 15.98 9.71 14.59
CA TYR A 111 14.59 9.44 14.22
C TYR A 111 13.57 9.96 15.25
N ALA A 112 13.88 9.90 16.55
CA ALA A 112 13.00 10.45 17.58
C ALA A 112 12.87 11.99 17.58
N SER A 113 13.61 12.69 16.70
CA SER A 113 13.39 14.11 16.43
C SER A 113 12.07 14.38 15.70
N VAL A 114 11.42 13.36 15.11
CA VAL A 114 10.09 13.51 14.50
C VAL A 114 9.04 14.01 15.50
N ILE A 115 9.20 13.73 16.81
CA ILE A 115 8.31 14.21 17.88
C ILE A 115 8.27 15.76 17.90
N TRP A 116 9.40 16.42 17.61
CA TRP A 116 9.44 17.89 17.47
C TRP A 116 8.60 18.38 16.29
N ILE A 117 8.63 17.66 15.17
CA ILE A 117 7.87 18.00 13.97
C ILE A 117 6.38 17.80 14.27
N THR A 118 5.99 16.68 14.88
CA THR A 118 4.61 16.42 15.29
C THR A 118 4.07 17.51 16.23
N PHE A 119 4.89 17.98 17.18
CA PHE A 119 4.56 19.11 18.04
C PHE A 119 4.26 20.38 17.25
N LEU A 120 5.14 20.77 16.32
CA LEU A 120 4.97 22.00 15.54
C LEU A 120 3.67 21.97 14.72
N PHE A 121 3.35 20.85 14.08
CA PHE A 121 2.12 20.71 13.31
C PHE A 121 0.87 20.58 14.17
N ALA A 122 0.97 20.04 15.39
CA ALA A 122 -0.13 20.09 16.36
C ALA A 122 -0.47 21.55 16.73
N MET A 123 0.55 22.33 17.09
CA MET A 123 0.38 23.76 17.44
C MET A 123 -0.13 24.58 16.26
N ALA A 124 0.47 24.41 15.08
CA ALA A 124 0.06 25.10 13.86
C ALA A 124 -1.39 24.76 13.48
N GLY A 125 -1.79 23.48 13.57
CA GLY A 125 -3.15 23.05 13.28
C GLY A 125 -4.18 23.63 14.23
N GLY A 126 -3.90 23.63 15.53
CA GLY A 126 -4.79 24.24 16.53
C GLY A 126 -4.96 25.74 16.32
N ILE A 127 -3.86 26.49 16.18
CA ILE A 127 -3.87 27.95 16.02
C ILE A 127 -4.55 28.34 14.70
N TYR A 128 -4.22 27.66 13.60
CA TYR A 128 -4.81 27.96 12.29
C TYR A 128 -6.30 27.62 12.24
N ALA A 129 -6.75 26.57 12.94
CA ALA A 129 -8.17 26.23 13.01
C ALA A 129 -9.01 27.41 13.54
N LEU A 130 -8.56 28.09 14.60
CA LEU A 130 -9.29 29.23 15.16
C LEU A 130 -9.10 30.51 14.33
N ILE A 131 -7.84 30.94 14.12
CA ILE A 131 -7.55 32.21 13.45
C ILE A 131 -8.04 32.18 11.99
N GLY A 132 -7.84 31.06 11.30
CA GLY A 132 -8.28 30.91 9.92
C GLY A 132 -9.80 30.87 9.80
N PHE A 133 -10.51 30.27 10.77
CA PHE A 133 -11.97 30.23 10.77
C PHE A 133 -12.59 31.63 10.95
N GLU A 134 -12.05 32.42 11.88
CA GLU A 134 -12.45 33.82 12.08
C GLU A 134 -12.13 34.71 10.87
N GLY A 135 -11.16 34.32 10.03
CA GLY A 135 -10.78 35.03 8.81
C GLY A 135 -11.64 34.72 7.58
N VAL A 136 -12.65 33.84 7.67
CA VAL A 136 -13.56 33.52 6.57
C VAL A 136 -14.73 34.50 6.57
N PHE A 137 -14.81 35.34 5.54
CA PHE A 137 -15.85 36.38 5.40
C PHE A 137 -16.91 36.06 4.32
N GLY A 138 -16.83 34.89 3.68
CA GLY A 138 -17.80 34.47 2.67
C GLY A 138 -17.58 33.04 2.19
N GLU A 139 -18.64 32.44 1.61
CA GLU A 139 -18.67 31.04 1.18
C GLU A 139 -17.56 30.69 0.19
N SER A 140 -17.22 31.60 -0.73
CA SER A 140 -16.15 31.42 -1.71
C SER A 140 -14.75 31.23 -1.09
N THR A 141 -14.56 31.64 0.16
CA THR A 141 -13.28 31.52 0.89
C THR A 141 -13.17 30.27 1.76
N ILE A 142 -14.29 29.58 2.01
CA ILE A 142 -14.31 28.33 2.81
C ILE A 142 -13.39 27.25 2.21
N PRO A 143 -13.42 26.94 0.91
CA PRO A 143 -12.58 25.87 0.36
C PRO A 143 -11.08 26.12 0.53
N GLY A 144 -10.65 27.39 0.43
CA GLY A 144 -9.25 27.78 0.65
C GLY A 144 -8.81 27.62 2.10
N PHE A 145 -9.67 28.00 3.05
CA PHE A 145 -9.43 27.74 4.47
C PHE A 145 -9.31 26.25 4.77
N LEU A 146 -10.28 25.45 4.29
CA LEU A 146 -10.31 23.99 4.52
C LEU A 146 -9.12 23.27 3.87
N SER A 147 -8.73 23.66 2.65
CA SER A 147 -7.55 23.11 1.97
C SER A 147 -6.27 23.27 2.79
N ASN A 148 -6.03 24.47 3.34
CA ASN A 148 -4.88 24.74 4.21
C ASN A 148 -4.98 23.99 5.54
N LEU A 149 -6.16 23.97 6.16
CA LEU A 149 -6.39 23.30 7.43
C LEU A 149 -6.14 21.79 7.31
N TYR A 150 -6.70 21.15 6.28
CA TYR A 150 -6.52 19.73 5.99
C TYR A 150 -5.08 19.40 5.59
N LEU A 151 -4.37 20.31 4.90
CA LEU A 151 -2.94 20.11 4.62
C LEU A 151 -2.12 20.03 5.92
N ILE A 152 -2.35 20.97 6.85
CA ILE A 152 -1.69 20.97 8.16
C ILE A 152 -2.06 19.70 8.94
N GLY A 153 -3.35 19.33 8.94
CA GLY A 153 -3.85 18.11 9.58
C GLY A 153 -3.27 16.81 9.00
N ALA A 154 -3.07 16.76 7.68
CA ALA A 154 -2.45 15.63 6.99
C ALA A 154 -0.97 15.47 7.37
N VAL A 155 -0.21 16.57 7.42
CA VAL A 155 1.19 16.52 7.85
C VAL A 155 1.31 16.16 9.34
N PHE A 156 0.39 16.66 10.18
CA PHE A 156 0.27 16.20 11.56
C PHE A 156 0.01 14.68 11.63
N ALA A 157 -0.96 14.16 10.87
CA ALA A 157 -1.25 12.74 10.82
C ALA A 157 -0.04 11.91 10.40
N LEU A 158 0.70 12.33 9.37
CA LEU A 158 1.93 11.65 8.92
C LEU A 158 2.98 11.59 10.02
N THR A 159 3.29 12.75 10.62
CA THR A 159 4.30 12.84 11.68
C THR A 159 3.86 12.12 12.96
N TRP A 160 2.55 12.06 13.24
CA TRP A 160 1.97 11.26 14.32
C TRP A 160 2.16 9.77 14.09
N GLN A 161 1.90 9.27 12.87
CA GLN A 161 2.15 7.86 12.54
C GLN A 161 3.62 7.52 12.73
N LEU A 162 4.53 8.35 12.16
CA LEU A 162 5.98 8.21 12.30
C LEU A 162 6.45 8.22 13.77
N GLY A 163 5.87 9.10 14.60
CA GLY A 163 6.13 9.15 16.03
C GLY A 163 5.64 7.90 16.77
N SER A 164 4.47 7.39 16.40
CA SER A 164 3.88 6.19 17.01
C SER A 164 4.74 4.93 16.79
N ILE A 165 5.42 4.83 15.64
CA ILE A 165 6.36 3.74 15.33
C ILE A 165 7.52 3.69 16.31
N ILE A 166 7.96 4.84 16.85
CA ILE A 166 9.08 4.87 17.81
C ILE A 166 8.79 3.94 18.97
N TYR A 167 7.58 4.01 19.56
CA TYR A 167 7.24 3.20 20.72
C TYR A 167 7.17 1.70 20.39
N ALA A 168 6.62 1.35 19.24
CA ALA A 168 6.47 -0.05 18.83
C ALA A 168 7.82 -0.68 18.44
N ASP A 169 8.70 0.10 17.82
CA ASP A 169 9.96 -0.39 17.27
C ASP A 169 11.12 -0.31 18.28
N SER A 170 11.09 0.63 19.24
CA SER A 170 12.23 0.86 20.15
C SER A 170 12.27 -0.06 21.38
N VAL A 171 11.27 -0.92 21.61
CA VAL A 171 11.11 -1.63 22.89
C VAL A 171 10.92 -3.15 22.72
N LYS A 172 11.49 -3.92 23.66
CA LYS A 172 11.36 -5.40 23.74
C LYS A 172 10.07 -5.87 24.45
N SER A 173 9.20 -4.96 24.88
CA SER A 173 8.06 -5.23 25.77
C SER A 173 6.72 -4.85 25.14
N TRP A 174 5.65 -5.50 25.60
CA TRP A 174 4.28 -5.18 25.16
C TRP A 174 3.84 -3.76 25.47
N VAL A 175 4.42 -3.09 26.46
CA VAL A 175 4.07 -1.71 26.82
C VAL A 175 4.36 -0.75 25.66
N GLY A 176 5.55 -0.85 25.05
CA GLY A 176 5.91 -0.01 23.89
C GLY A 176 5.13 -0.38 22.64
N VAL A 177 4.90 -1.68 22.41
CA VAL A 177 4.08 -2.16 21.29
C VAL A 177 2.65 -1.64 21.38
N LEU A 178 2.02 -1.74 22.55
CA LEU A 178 0.67 -1.22 22.78
C LEU A 178 0.63 0.30 22.69
N ALA A 179 1.63 1.01 23.24
CA ALA A 179 1.74 2.46 23.08
C ALA A 179 1.79 2.85 21.59
N GLY A 180 2.61 2.18 20.78
CA GLY A 180 2.73 2.48 19.37
C GLY A 180 1.48 2.14 18.56
N ILE A 181 0.92 0.94 18.73
CA ILE A 181 -0.26 0.48 17.97
C ILE A 181 -1.50 1.31 18.32
N LEU A 182 -1.77 1.56 19.61
CA LEU A 182 -2.95 2.32 20.02
C LEU A 182 -2.85 3.78 19.58
N ASN A 183 -1.69 4.43 19.71
CA ASN A 183 -1.53 5.77 19.14
C ASN A 183 -1.62 5.76 17.61
N GLY A 184 -1.04 4.76 16.93
CA GLY A 184 -1.14 4.61 15.47
C GLY A 184 -2.57 4.44 14.98
N LEU A 185 -3.43 3.75 15.75
CA LEU A 185 -4.85 3.54 15.42
C LEU A 185 -5.73 4.78 15.63
N PHE A 186 -5.33 5.75 16.44
CA PHE A 186 -6.14 6.94 16.76
C PHE A 186 -6.60 7.68 15.50
N ILE A 187 -5.68 8.10 14.63
CA ILE A 187 -5.98 8.88 13.43
C ILE A 187 -6.88 8.10 12.43
N PRO A 188 -6.57 6.84 12.07
CA PRO A 188 -7.43 6.06 11.19
C PRO A 188 -8.86 5.88 11.73
N LEU A 189 -9.01 5.58 13.03
CA LEU A 189 -10.34 5.43 13.63
C LEU A 189 -11.10 6.76 13.66
N LEU A 190 -10.40 7.87 13.90
CA LEU A 190 -10.99 9.21 13.85
C LEU A 190 -11.49 9.54 12.44
N ALA A 191 -10.73 9.17 11.41
CA ALA A 191 -11.11 9.33 10.00
C ALA A 191 -12.32 8.47 9.63
N LEU A 192 -12.37 7.21 10.07
CA LEU A 192 -13.57 6.38 9.92
C LEU A 192 -14.79 7.02 10.62
N GLY A 193 -14.59 7.64 11.79
CA GLY A 193 -15.64 8.32 12.54
C GLY A 193 -16.32 9.47 11.81
N GLN A 194 -15.64 10.10 10.84
CA GLN A 194 -16.25 11.14 9.99
C GLN A 194 -17.36 10.58 9.07
N VAL A 195 -17.34 9.28 8.79
CA VAL A 195 -18.28 8.64 7.85
C VAL A 195 -19.17 7.61 8.54
N LEU A 196 -18.61 6.80 9.44
CA LEU A 196 -19.32 5.75 10.18
C LEU A 196 -20.07 6.28 11.42
N GLY A 197 -19.85 7.55 11.77
CA GLY A 197 -20.55 8.24 12.84
C GLY A 197 -19.85 8.19 14.21
N ALA A 198 -20.56 8.72 15.21
CA ALA A 198 -20.00 9.07 16.51
C ALA A 198 -19.37 7.90 17.28
N ALA A 199 -19.87 6.66 17.12
CA ALA A 199 -19.32 5.50 17.81
C ALA A 199 -17.84 5.27 17.49
N ALA A 200 -17.43 5.45 16.23
CA ALA A 200 -16.04 5.35 15.83
C ALA A 200 -15.19 6.55 16.33
N VAL A 201 -15.79 7.73 16.44
CA VAL A 201 -15.14 8.91 17.05
C VAL A 201 -14.83 8.67 18.53
N TYR A 202 -15.82 8.22 19.32
CA TYR A 202 -15.59 7.86 20.72
C TYR A 202 -14.57 6.72 20.86
N GLY A 203 -14.64 5.72 19.98
CA GLY A 203 -13.66 4.64 19.91
C GLY A 203 -12.23 5.14 19.66
N ALA A 204 -12.06 6.11 18.75
CA ALA A 204 -10.76 6.72 18.46
C ALA A 204 -10.17 7.40 19.71
N TYR A 205 -10.97 8.16 20.45
CA TYR A 205 -10.49 8.81 21.68
C TYR A 205 -10.25 7.85 22.84
N ALA A 206 -11.03 6.77 22.94
CA ALA A 206 -10.76 5.71 23.92
C ALA A 206 -9.43 5.01 23.61
N VAL A 207 -9.15 4.75 22.33
CA VAL A 207 -7.88 4.18 21.86
C VAL A 207 -6.73 5.15 22.10
N LEU A 208 -6.90 6.45 21.84
CA LEU A 208 -5.91 7.47 22.18
C LEU A 208 -5.63 7.51 23.69
N LEU A 209 -6.66 7.49 24.52
CA LEU A 209 -6.52 7.50 25.99
C LEU A 209 -5.66 6.32 26.46
N LEU A 210 -6.00 5.11 26.02
CA LEU A 210 -5.22 3.91 26.34
C LEU A 210 -3.79 4.02 25.79
N GLY A 211 -3.63 4.50 24.55
CA GLY A 211 -2.32 4.72 23.93
C GLY A 211 -1.44 5.68 24.74
N GLN A 212 -2.00 6.78 25.24
CA GLN A 212 -1.29 7.76 26.07
C GLN A 212 -0.94 7.19 27.46
N ILE A 213 -1.80 6.35 28.05
CA ILE A 213 -1.48 5.61 29.29
C ILE A 213 -0.30 4.65 29.06
N PHE A 214 -0.28 3.90 27.96
CA PHE A 214 0.87 3.05 27.65
C PHE A 214 2.12 3.84 27.28
N THR A 215 1.97 5.04 26.69
CA THR A 215 3.06 5.96 26.42
C THR A 215 3.69 6.48 27.71
N LEU A 216 2.87 6.80 28.73
CA LEU A 216 3.34 7.13 30.07
C LEU A 216 4.18 5.99 30.66
N LEU A 217 3.64 4.76 30.61
CA LEU A 217 4.33 3.56 31.12
C LEU A 217 5.61 3.26 30.35
N PHE A 218 5.66 3.54 29.05
CA PHE A 218 6.86 3.42 28.23
C PHE A 218 7.95 4.40 28.70
N TRP A 219 7.62 5.68 28.85
CA TRP A 219 8.59 6.70 29.23
C TRP A 219 9.14 6.54 30.65
N TRP A 220 8.30 6.06 31.56
CA TRP A 220 8.72 5.72 32.92
C TRP A 220 9.20 4.29 33.08
N GLY A 221 9.23 3.52 31.98
CA GLY A 221 9.79 2.19 31.93
C GLY A 221 11.32 2.19 32.12
N PRO A 222 11.90 1.03 32.48
CA PRO A 222 13.33 0.92 32.70
C PRO A 222 14.09 0.94 31.36
N GLU A 223 15.23 1.64 31.28
CA GLU A 223 16.03 1.80 30.05
C GLU A 223 16.45 0.45 29.42
N ARG A 224 16.69 -0.58 30.25
CA ARG A 224 16.97 -1.95 29.79
C ARG A 224 15.89 -2.58 28.89
N SER A 225 14.69 -2.00 28.86
CA SER A 225 13.59 -2.44 28.00
C SER A 225 13.71 -1.96 26.56
N ILE A 226 14.58 -0.97 26.31
CA ILE A 226 14.91 -0.49 24.96
C ILE A 226 15.71 -1.57 24.22
N ARG A 227 15.43 -1.74 22.92
CA ARG A 227 16.12 -2.75 22.11
C ARG A 227 17.56 -2.36 21.79
N GLU A 228 18.41 -3.36 21.61
CA GLU A 228 19.73 -3.20 20.98
C GLU A 228 19.55 -3.19 19.45
N PHE A 229 20.26 -2.31 18.75
CA PHE A 229 19.96 -1.84 17.39
C PHE A 229 19.95 -2.92 16.28
N ALA A 230 20.44 -4.13 16.56
CA ALA A 230 20.76 -5.11 15.52
C ALA A 230 19.60 -6.04 15.10
N ARG A 231 18.51 -6.19 15.88
CA ARG A 231 17.44 -7.19 15.59
C ARG A 231 16.04 -6.77 16.03
N SER A 232 15.04 -7.09 15.21
CA SER A 232 13.62 -6.94 15.60
C SER A 232 13.22 -8.01 16.62
N PRO A 233 12.66 -7.64 17.79
CA PRO A 233 12.15 -8.61 18.76
C PRO A 233 10.88 -9.30 18.25
N ASP A 234 10.55 -10.47 18.78
CA ASP A 234 9.34 -11.23 18.38
C ASP A 234 8.05 -10.41 18.52
N GLN A 235 7.99 -9.53 19.53
CA GLN A 235 6.85 -8.64 19.72
C GLN A 235 6.71 -7.62 18.57
N ALA A 236 7.82 -7.13 18.00
CA ALA A 236 7.79 -6.21 16.86
C ALA A 236 7.35 -6.93 15.58
N LYS A 237 7.71 -8.21 15.41
CA LYS A 237 7.25 -9.04 14.29
C LYS A 237 5.76 -9.32 14.37
N PHE A 238 5.27 -9.68 15.54
CA PHE A 238 3.82 -9.79 15.76
C PHE A 238 3.11 -8.46 15.51
N ALA A 239 3.66 -7.34 16.00
CA ALA A 239 3.11 -6.02 15.76
C ALA A 239 3.03 -5.70 14.26
N PHE A 240 4.04 -6.07 13.47
CA PHE A 240 4.01 -5.96 12.01
C PHE A 240 2.87 -6.78 11.37
N GLY A 241 2.72 -8.06 11.74
CA GLY A 241 1.63 -8.89 11.22
C GLY A 241 0.23 -8.39 11.64
N LEU A 242 0.06 -8.00 12.91
CA LEU A 242 -1.20 -7.45 13.42
C LEU A 242 -1.55 -6.13 12.74
N THR A 243 -0.59 -5.23 12.56
CA THR A 243 -0.83 -3.93 11.93
C THR A 243 -1.08 -4.06 10.43
N GLY A 244 -0.48 -5.05 9.76
CA GLY A 244 -0.84 -5.44 8.39
C GLY A 244 -2.31 -5.84 8.30
N LEU A 245 -2.76 -6.76 9.16
CA LEU A 245 -4.17 -7.16 9.22
C LEU A 245 -5.09 -5.96 9.48
N LEU A 246 -4.80 -5.14 10.49
CA LEU A 246 -5.59 -3.96 10.84
C LEU A 246 -5.66 -2.94 9.69
N THR A 247 -4.57 -2.77 8.93
CA THR A 247 -4.53 -1.88 7.77
C THR A 247 -5.57 -2.27 6.72
N PHE A 248 -5.67 -3.56 6.39
CA PHE A 248 -6.65 -4.03 5.40
C PHE A 248 -8.07 -4.17 5.95
N ILE A 249 -8.25 -4.42 7.26
CA ILE A 249 -9.57 -4.33 7.89
C ILE A 249 -10.10 -2.88 7.84
N ILE A 250 -9.25 -1.89 8.14
CA ILE A 250 -9.62 -0.47 8.04
C ILE A 250 -9.85 -0.09 6.57
N GLY A 251 -8.99 -0.56 5.67
CA GLY A 251 -9.15 -0.36 4.22
C GLY A 251 -10.43 -0.96 3.64
N ALA A 252 -10.98 -2.00 4.28
CA ALA A 252 -12.25 -2.59 3.88
C ALA A 252 -13.37 -1.55 3.85
N ALA A 253 -13.38 -0.59 4.78
CA ALA A 253 -14.37 0.49 4.76
C ALA A 253 -14.31 1.28 3.45
N ALA A 254 -13.11 1.66 2.98
CA ALA A 254 -12.93 2.36 1.71
C ALA A 254 -13.30 1.49 0.49
N VAL A 255 -13.12 0.17 0.56
CA VAL A 255 -13.41 -0.74 -0.55
C VAL A 255 -14.90 -1.09 -0.67
N PHE A 256 -15.61 -1.19 0.46
CA PHE A 256 -17.00 -1.67 0.48
C PHE A 256 -18.03 -0.54 0.63
N ILE A 257 -17.67 0.61 1.20
CA ILE A 257 -18.63 1.70 1.51
C ILE A 257 -18.45 2.84 0.51
N GLY A 258 -19.45 3.03 -0.37
CA GLY A 258 -19.46 4.06 -1.41
C GLY A 258 -19.20 3.54 -2.83
N PRO A 259 -18.08 2.86 -3.14
CA PRO A 259 -17.68 2.57 -4.52
C PRO A 259 -18.53 1.49 -5.22
N LEU A 260 -19.34 0.73 -4.48
CA LEU A 260 -20.21 -0.30 -5.05
C LEU A 260 -21.47 0.34 -5.66
N THR A 261 -21.63 0.23 -6.96
CA THR A 261 -22.75 0.80 -7.73
C THR A 261 -23.38 -0.27 -8.64
N LEU A 262 -24.62 -0.04 -9.08
CA LEU A 262 -25.33 -0.94 -9.99
C LEU A 262 -25.60 -0.22 -11.32
N ILE A 263 -25.09 -0.78 -12.43
CA ILE A 263 -25.35 -0.27 -13.78
C ILE A 263 -25.93 -1.42 -14.60
N GLU A 264 -27.10 -1.23 -15.21
CA GLU A 264 -27.79 -2.24 -16.02
C GLU A 264 -27.94 -3.61 -15.33
N GLY A 265 -28.17 -3.62 -14.01
CA GLY A 265 -28.30 -4.86 -13.22
C GLY A 265 -26.97 -5.52 -12.83
N VAL A 266 -25.83 -5.00 -13.25
CA VAL A 266 -24.49 -5.51 -12.93
C VAL A 266 -23.88 -4.69 -11.79
N GLN A 267 -23.33 -5.39 -10.79
CA GLN A 267 -22.63 -4.76 -9.68
C GLN A 267 -21.20 -4.38 -10.06
N LEU A 268 -20.86 -3.11 -9.92
CA LEU A 268 -19.60 -2.51 -10.31
C LEU A 268 -18.93 -1.82 -9.12
N TRP A 269 -17.61 -1.84 -9.11
CA TRP A 269 -16.78 -1.10 -8.18
C TRP A 269 -16.17 0.10 -8.88
N ARG A 270 -16.42 1.30 -8.36
CA ARG A 270 -15.88 2.56 -8.88
C ARG A 270 -14.60 2.95 -8.14
N PRO A 271 -13.52 3.37 -8.84
CA PRO A 271 -12.31 3.86 -8.20
C PRO A 271 -12.60 5.03 -7.26
N TRP A 272 -11.81 5.16 -6.19
CA TRP A 272 -11.96 6.21 -5.18
C TRP A 272 -11.90 7.64 -5.73
N GLY A 273 -11.29 7.84 -6.90
CA GLY A 273 -11.28 9.13 -7.60
C GLY A 273 -12.57 9.47 -8.35
N SER A 274 -13.58 8.58 -8.37
CA SER A 274 -14.84 8.79 -9.09
C SER A 274 -15.72 9.81 -8.39
N MET A 275 -16.33 10.71 -9.17
CA MET A 275 -17.19 11.80 -8.68
C MET A 275 -18.68 11.48 -8.88
N LEU A 276 -19.55 12.05 -8.03
CA LEU A 276 -21.00 11.86 -8.04
C LEU A 276 -21.75 12.80 -9.03
N GLY A 277 -21.07 13.80 -9.61
CA GLY A 277 -21.65 14.73 -10.60
C GLY A 277 -20.70 15.90 -10.92
N GLY A 278 -20.95 16.62 -12.02
CA GLY A 278 -20.05 17.65 -12.58
C GLY A 278 -20.32 19.10 -12.17
N THR A 279 -21.21 19.34 -11.21
CA THR A 279 -21.48 20.69 -10.66
C THR A 279 -20.96 20.79 -9.23
N PRO A 280 -20.24 21.86 -8.86
CA PRO A 280 -19.77 22.08 -7.49
C PRO A 280 -20.89 22.07 -6.45
N PRO A 281 -20.65 21.57 -5.22
CA PRO A 281 -19.39 20.98 -4.75
C PRO A 281 -19.10 19.62 -5.41
N ILE A 282 -17.83 19.40 -5.79
CA ILE A 282 -17.42 18.14 -6.42
C ILE A 282 -17.36 17.07 -5.33
N GLU A 283 -18.39 16.24 -5.24
CA GLU A 283 -18.44 15.13 -4.28
C GLU A 283 -17.89 13.83 -4.87
N TYR A 284 -17.15 13.08 -4.06
CA TYR A 284 -16.61 11.78 -4.42
C TYR A 284 -17.60 10.66 -4.07
N VAL A 285 -17.66 9.63 -4.93
CA VAL A 285 -18.44 8.40 -4.69
C VAL A 285 -18.00 7.71 -3.40
N THR A 286 -16.69 7.72 -3.13
CA THR A 286 -16.11 7.24 -1.88
C THR A 286 -15.58 8.43 -1.09
N SER A 287 -16.03 8.59 0.16
CA SER A 287 -15.53 9.67 1.01
C SER A 287 -14.00 9.60 1.15
N PRO A 288 -13.26 10.71 0.89
CA PRO A 288 -11.82 10.77 1.07
C PRO A 288 -11.36 10.40 2.49
N ALA A 289 -12.21 10.54 3.51
CA ALA A 289 -11.94 10.15 4.89
C ALA A 289 -11.69 8.64 5.05
N LEU A 290 -12.41 7.80 4.31
CA LEU A 290 -12.21 6.34 4.35
C LEU A 290 -10.85 5.95 3.78
N VAL A 291 -10.46 6.57 2.67
CA VAL A 291 -9.16 6.36 2.03
C VAL A 291 -8.03 6.94 2.89
N PHE A 292 -8.26 8.07 3.56
CA PHE A 292 -7.35 8.65 4.54
C PHE A 292 -7.09 7.67 5.69
N ALA A 293 -8.13 7.03 6.22
CA ALA A 293 -8.00 6.03 7.27
C ALA A 293 -7.08 4.89 6.82
N PHE A 294 -7.34 4.32 5.65
CA PHE A 294 -6.53 3.26 5.06
C PHE A 294 -5.05 3.67 4.90
N LEU A 295 -4.80 4.82 4.28
CA LEU A 295 -3.45 5.30 4.01
C LEU A 295 -2.66 5.65 5.28
N SER A 296 -3.33 6.19 6.30
CA SER A 296 -2.67 6.47 7.57
C SER A 296 -2.18 5.20 8.27
N MET A 297 -2.94 4.11 8.21
CA MET A 297 -2.48 2.79 8.67
C MET A 297 -1.41 2.20 7.76
N LEU A 298 -1.53 2.39 6.44
CA LEU A 298 -0.55 1.90 5.48
C LEU A 298 0.84 2.51 5.73
N VAL A 299 0.90 3.82 6.02
CA VAL A 299 2.12 4.52 6.44
C VAL A 299 2.70 3.88 7.71
N PHE A 300 1.87 3.62 8.71
CA PHE A 300 2.28 2.99 9.96
C PHE A 300 2.86 1.58 9.74
N TRP A 301 2.15 0.75 8.95
CA TRP A 301 2.54 -0.63 8.65
C TRP A 301 3.84 -0.73 7.85
N ILE A 302 3.99 0.05 6.76
CA ILE A 302 5.21 0.05 5.93
C ILE A 302 6.44 0.40 6.77
N MET A 303 6.30 1.36 7.68
CA MET A 303 7.40 1.78 8.52
C MET A 303 7.77 0.76 9.60
N LEU A 304 6.79 0.03 10.13
CA LEU A 304 6.97 -1.02 11.13
C LEU A 304 7.59 -2.32 10.56
N ALA A 305 7.82 -2.39 9.25
CA ALA A 305 8.46 -3.54 8.62
C ALA A 305 9.75 -3.96 9.33
N PRO A 306 9.84 -5.23 9.80
CA PRO A 306 10.90 -5.67 10.71
C PRO A 306 12.25 -5.84 10.01
N ARG A 307 13.32 -5.74 10.81
CA ARG A 307 14.68 -6.06 10.38
C ARG A 307 14.96 -7.55 10.61
N LEU A 308 15.26 -8.30 9.54
CA LEU A 308 15.43 -9.75 9.57
C LEU A 308 16.89 -10.13 9.85
N GLY A 309 17.11 -11.12 10.73
CA GLY A 309 18.44 -11.54 11.16
C GLY A 309 18.90 -12.90 10.62
N ALA A 310 20.21 -13.10 10.49
CA ALA A 310 20.85 -14.28 9.89
C ALA A 310 20.51 -15.67 10.51
N LYS A 311 19.93 -15.75 11.71
CA LYS A 311 19.51 -17.04 12.32
C LYS A 311 18.19 -17.57 11.74
N GLU A 312 17.34 -16.68 11.23
CA GLU A 312 16.03 -17.00 10.64
C GLU A 312 16.13 -17.42 9.16
N LEU A 313 17.34 -17.31 8.61
CA LEU A 313 17.62 -17.33 7.17
C LEU A 313 18.64 -18.41 6.79
N LYS A 314 18.95 -19.36 7.68
CA LYS A 314 19.77 -20.52 7.32
C LYS A 314 19.01 -21.55 6.49
N GLU A 315 17.67 -21.46 6.42
CA GLU A 315 16.83 -22.37 5.64
C GLU A 315 16.31 -21.74 4.32
N ALA A 316 16.49 -20.43 4.10
CA ALA A 316 16.14 -19.76 2.84
C ALA A 316 17.30 -18.83 2.41
N HIS A 317 17.72 -18.89 1.15
CA HIS A 317 18.86 -18.14 0.57
C HIS A 317 18.70 -16.59 0.54
N ILE A 318 17.93 -15.99 1.46
CA ILE A 318 17.40 -14.63 1.35
C ILE A 318 17.86 -13.78 2.55
N GLY A 319 19.07 -13.22 2.48
CA GLY A 319 19.76 -12.60 3.61
C GLY A 319 19.38 -11.17 4.04
N GLU A 320 18.21 -10.62 3.70
CA GLU A 320 17.95 -9.18 3.89
C GLU A 320 16.51 -8.84 4.31
N ASP A 321 16.34 -7.74 5.06
CA ASP A 321 15.06 -7.14 5.48
C ASP A 321 13.99 -7.18 4.37
N LEU A 322 12.72 -7.43 4.77
CA LEU A 322 11.58 -7.52 3.85
C LEU A 322 11.38 -6.24 3.03
N LEU A 323 11.49 -5.07 3.68
CA LEU A 323 11.39 -3.75 3.06
C LEU A 323 12.61 -2.92 3.44
N LYS A 324 13.47 -2.58 2.48
CA LYS A 324 14.70 -1.83 2.74
C LYS A 324 15.03 -0.80 1.66
N GLY A 325 15.94 0.11 1.99
CA GLY A 325 16.54 1.05 1.03
C GLY A 325 15.49 1.88 0.28
N GLY A 326 15.74 2.11 -1.02
CA GLY A 326 14.89 2.95 -1.86
C GLY A 326 13.46 2.44 -2.02
N THR A 327 13.21 1.13 -1.98
CA THR A 327 11.86 0.56 -2.21
C THR A 327 10.93 0.83 -1.04
N LYS A 328 11.42 0.71 0.21
CA LYS A 328 10.67 1.12 1.42
C LYS A 328 10.29 2.59 1.37
N TRP A 329 11.26 3.47 1.06
CA TRP A 329 11.03 4.91 1.01
C TRP A 329 10.14 5.32 -0.15
N PHE A 330 10.18 4.61 -1.28
CA PHE A 330 9.26 4.84 -2.39
C PHE A 330 7.83 4.41 -2.06
N ALA A 331 7.62 3.24 -1.45
CA ALA A 331 6.30 2.82 -0.98
C ALA A 331 5.73 3.80 0.06
N LEU A 332 6.58 4.27 0.98
CA LEU A 332 6.22 5.28 1.96
C LEU A 332 5.86 6.62 1.28
N PHE A 333 6.66 7.07 0.32
CA PHE A 333 6.40 8.28 -0.44
C PHE A 333 5.03 8.22 -1.13
N LEU A 334 4.70 7.11 -1.79
CA LEU A 334 3.38 6.91 -2.39
C LEU A 334 2.28 7.00 -1.33
N ALA A 335 2.39 6.29 -0.21
CA ALA A 335 1.40 6.34 0.86
C ALA A 335 1.23 7.76 1.45
N MET A 336 2.33 8.50 1.63
CA MET A 336 2.33 9.89 2.10
C MET A 336 1.65 10.83 1.11
N MET A 337 1.97 10.73 -0.18
CA MET A 337 1.36 11.52 -1.24
C MET A 337 -0.14 11.23 -1.38
N GLY A 338 -0.54 9.97 -1.25
CA GLY A 338 -1.96 9.60 -1.21
C GLY A 338 -2.69 10.26 -0.04
N LEU A 339 -2.07 10.32 1.15
CA LEU A 339 -2.69 10.91 2.34
C LEU A 339 -2.83 12.44 2.21
N LEU A 340 -1.87 13.10 1.55
CA LEU A 340 -2.02 14.50 1.18
C LEU A 340 -3.14 14.69 0.14
N ALA A 341 -3.25 13.79 -0.83
CA ALA A 341 -4.31 13.82 -1.84
C ALA A 341 -5.71 13.63 -1.22
N THR A 342 -5.88 12.74 -0.25
CA THR A 342 -7.16 12.59 0.46
C THR A 342 -7.54 13.83 1.27
N ALA A 343 -6.57 14.51 1.87
CA ALA A 343 -6.79 15.77 2.55
C ALA A 343 -7.26 16.87 1.59
N GLN A 344 -6.60 17.02 0.44
CA GLN A 344 -6.97 18.02 -0.56
C GLN A 344 -8.28 17.69 -1.28
N ALA A 345 -8.52 16.42 -1.60
CA ALA A 345 -9.76 15.96 -2.22
C ALA A 345 -10.99 16.27 -1.34
N GLY A 346 -10.86 16.15 -0.01
CA GLY A 346 -11.96 16.47 0.91
C GLY A 346 -12.23 17.96 1.12
N SER A 347 -11.49 18.87 0.45
CA SER A 347 -11.88 20.28 0.35
C SER A 347 -13.05 20.51 -0.63
N PHE A 348 -13.30 19.54 -1.52
CA PHE A 348 -14.34 19.59 -2.56
C PHE A 348 -14.28 20.84 -3.48
N SER A 349 -13.10 21.46 -3.60
CA SER A 349 -12.83 22.59 -4.48
C SER A 349 -12.73 22.17 -5.97
N GLU A 350 -12.81 23.10 -6.92
CA GLU A 350 -12.69 22.80 -8.36
C GLU A 350 -11.37 22.09 -8.72
N GLY A 351 -10.29 22.37 -7.99
CA GLY A 351 -9.01 21.66 -8.12
C GLY A 351 -9.02 20.23 -7.57
N ALA A 352 -10.04 19.84 -6.79
CA ALA A 352 -10.17 18.52 -6.17
C ALA A 352 -10.12 17.40 -7.23
N ALA A 353 -10.69 17.61 -8.42
CA ALA A 353 -10.70 16.62 -9.50
C ALA A 353 -9.31 16.10 -9.88
N THR A 354 -8.28 16.96 -9.82
CA THR A 354 -6.89 16.56 -10.09
C THR A 354 -6.31 15.61 -9.05
N TRP A 355 -6.82 15.66 -7.82
CA TRP A 355 -6.41 14.78 -6.73
C TRP A 355 -7.03 13.38 -6.81
N GLY A 356 -8.13 13.22 -7.56
CA GLY A 356 -8.82 11.93 -7.75
C GLY A 356 -7.92 10.83 -8.33
N PHE A 357 -6.98 11.19 -9.22
CA PHE A 357 -5.98 10.24 -9.72
C PHE A 357 -5.08 9.70 -8.61
N PHE A 358 -4.62 10.58 -7.71
CA PHE A 358 -3.75 10.22 -6.60
C PHE A 358 -4.48 9.44 -5.50
N LEU A 359 -5.79 9.64 -5.34
CA LEU A 359 -6.61 8.84 -4.42
C LEU A 359 -6.54 7.35 -4.73
N VAL A 360 -6.40 6.98 -6.00
CA VAL A 360 -6.40 5.59 -6.45
C VAL A 360 -4.97 5.06 -6.65
N THR A 361 -4.15 5.79 -7.39
CA THR A 361 -2.80 5.32 -7.77
C THR A 361 -1.83 5.21 -6.61
N MET A 362 -1.88 6.13 -5.66
CA MET A 362 -0.92 6.17 -4.56
C MET A 362 -1.08 4.98 -3.58
N PRO A 363 -2.27 4.69 -3.04
CA PRO A 363 -2.48 3.49 -2.22
C PRO A 363 -2.23 2.19 -3.00
N ALA A 364 -2.75 2.08 -4.22
CA ALA A 364 -2.55 0.90 -5.05
C ALA A 364 -1.05 0.68 -5.37
N GLY A 365 -0.33 1.75 -5.72
CA GLY A 365 1.10 1.71 -5.98
C GLY A 365 1.90 1.26 -4.76
N ALA A 366 1.60 1.79 -3.58
CA ALA A 366 2.24 1.34 -2.34
C ALA A 366 1.99 -0.16 -2.08
N MET A 367 0.77 -0.66 -2.31
CA MET A 367 0.44 -2.08 -2.22
C MET A 367 1.20 -2.94 -3.24
N ILE A 368 1.34 -2.48 -4.49
CA ILE A 368 2.11 -3.20 -5.52
C ILE A 368 3.58 -3.26 -5.14
N VAL A 369 4.18 -2.15 -4.68
CA VAL A 369 5.58 -2.13 -4.25
C VAL A 369 5.80 -3.12 -3.11
N VAL A 370 4.95 -3.10 -2.08
CA VAL A 370 5.07 -4.01 -0.94
C VAL A 370 4.81 -5.46 -1.35
N GLY A 371 3.77 -5.72 -2.13
CA GLY A 371 3.47 -7.05 -2.66
C GLY A 371 4.60 -7.61 -3.52
N ALA A 372 5.23 -6.76 -4.33
CA ALA A 372 6.39 -7.15 -5.12
C ALA A 372 7.61 -7.49 -4.25
N GLN A 373 7.79 -6.83 -3.11
CA GLN A 373 8.85 -7.17 -2.15
C GLN A 373 8.57 -8.49 -1.42
N TYR A 374 7.31 -8.80 -1.11
CA TYR A 374 6.95 -10.13 -0.61
C TYR A 374 7.28 -11.22 -1.63
N CYS A 375 6.89 -11.03 -2.90
CA CYS A 375 7.25 -11.96 -3.96
C CYS A 375 8.77 -12.03 -4.19
N ALA A 376 9.51 -10.90 -4.10
CA ALA A 376 10.99 -10.82 -4.12
C ALA A 376 11.63 -11.75 -3.07
N LYS A 377 10.91 -12.06 -2.00
CA LYS A 377 11.32 -12.92 -0.89
C LYS A 377 10.69 -14.32 -0.96
N THR A 378 10.15 -14.70 -2.12
CA THR A 378 9.41 -15.96 -2.40
C THR A 378 8.11 -16.13 -1.60
N ASP A 379 7.60 -15.04 -1.00
CA ASP A 379 6.29 -15.01 -0.34
C ASP A 379 5.19 -14.66 -1.35
N ILE A 380 4.84 -15.68 -2.13
CA ILE A 380 3.80 -15.60 -3.15
C ILE A 380 2.41 -15.50 -2.52
N VAL A 381 2.19 -16.14 -1.36
CA VAL A 381 0.89 -16.16 -0.67
C VAL A 381 0.49 -14.77 -0.21
N THR A 382 1.41 -13.96 0.30
CA THR A 382 1.10 -12.58 0.69
C THR A 382 1.27 -11.59 -0.47
N GLY A 383 2.29 -11.78 -1.31
CA GLY A 383 2.63 -10.81 -2.35
C GLY A 383 1.61 -10.70 -3.49
N LEU A 384 1.14 -11.83 -4.03
CA LEU A 384 0.22 -11.81 -5.18
C LEU A 384 -1.14 -11.17 -4.85
N PRO A 385 -1.80 -11.47 -3.71
CA PRO A 385 -3.06 -10.83 -3.38
C PRO A 385 -2.94 -9.31 -3.31
N LEU A 386 -1.83 -8.78 -2.78
CA LEU A 386 -1.58 -7.34 -2.73
C LEU A 386 -1.49 -6.72 -4.13
N VAL A 387 -0.71 -7.35 -5.02
CA VAL A 387 -0.53 -6.89 -6.40
C VAL A 387 -1.84 -6.97 -7.19
N ALA A 388 -2.54 -8.10 -7.13
CA ALA A 388 -3.79 -8.31 -7.85
C ALA A 388 -4.88 -7.32 -7.39
N THR A 389 -5.06 -7.17 -6.08
CA THR A 389 -6.04 -6.22 -5.51
C THR A 389 -5.75 -4.80 -5.95
N ALA A 390 -4.49 -4.37 -5.90
CA ALA A 390 -4.10 -3.03 -6.32
C ALA A 390 -4.35 -2.76 -7.80
N ILE A 391 -4.07 -3.73 -8.68
CA ILE A 391 -4.34 -3.61 -10.12
C ILE A 391 -5.84 -3.43 -10.38
N PHE A 392 -6.69 -4.26 -9.76
CA PHE A 392 -8.14 -4.18 -9.95
C PHE A 392 -8.76 -2.89 -9.38
N MET A 393 -8.17 -2.30 -8.34
CA MET A 393 -8.59 -1.00 -7.81
C MET A 393 -8.19 0.19 -8.70
N MET A 394 -7.21 0.03 -9.58
CA MET A 394 -6.76 1.08 -10.50
C MET A 394 -7.55 1.15 -11.82
N ILE A 395 -8.40 0.16 -12.09
CA ILE A 395 -9.17 0.11 -13.35
C ILE A 395 -10.29 1.16 -13.28
N ALA A 396 -10.32 2.03 -14.27
CA ALA A 396 -11.26 3.14 -14.37
C ALA A 396 -12.00 3.05 -15.73
N PRO A 397 -13.31 3.38 -15.85
CA PRO A 397 -14.17 4.08 -14.86
C PRO A 397 -14.70 3.19 -13.75
N TYR A 398 -14.68 1.88 -13.96
CA TYR A 398 -15.16 0.89 -13.01
C TYR A 398 -14.60 -0.49 -13.32
N THR A 399 -14.60 -1.32 -12.29
CA THR A 399 -14.27 -2.75 -12.36
C THR A 399 -15.51 -3.57 -12.05
N LEU A 400 -15.65 -4.76 -12.61
CA LEU A 400 -16.61 -5.73 -12.10
C LEU A 400 -16.34 -5.98 -10.61
N ALA A 401 -17.33 -5.74 -9.75
CA ALA A 401 -17.13 -5.73 -8.30
C ALA A 401 -16.45 -7.00 -7.73
N PRO A 402 -16.77 -8.23 -8.20
CA PRO A 402 -16.08 -9.45 -7.75
C PRO A 402 -14.56 -9.42 -7.89
N PHE A 403 -14.02 -8.74 -8.90
CA PHE A 403 -12.59 -8.65 -9.16
C PHE A 403 -11.85 -7.72 -8.19
N VAL A 404 -12.55 -6.85 -7.47
CA VAL A 404 -11.96 -6.08 -6.37
C VAL A 404 -12.23 -6.76 -5.04
N ILE A 405 -13.47 -7.20 -4.82
CA ILE A 405 -13.93 -7.75 -3.55
C ILE A 405 -13.16 -9.03 -3.17
N TYR A 406 -13.07 -10.02 -4.06
CA TYR A 406 -12.46 -11.29 -3.70
C TYR A 406 -10.96 -11.17 -3.45
N PRO A 407 -10.16 -10.49 -4.30
CA PRO A 407 -8.74 -10.28 -4.01
C PRO A 407 -8.53 -9.52 -2.70
N PHE A 408 -9.34 -8.50 -2.40
CA PHE A 408 -9.22 -7.75 -1.14
C PHE A 408 -9.52 -8.62 0.10
N ILE A 409 -10.53 -9.49 0.03
CA ILE A 409 -10.80 -10.48 1.09
C ILE A 409 -9.61 -11.44 1.26
N ILE A 410 -9.00 -11.90 0.15
CA ILE A 410 -7.81 -12.76 0.19
C ILE A 410 -6.63 -12.02 0.85
N VAL A 411 -6.45 -10.71 0.60
CA VAL A 411 -5.45 -9.90 1.32
C VAL A 411 -5.71 -9.93 2.83
N ILE A 412 -6.94 -9.73 3.29
CA ILE A 412 -7.26 -9.78 4.73
C ILE A 412 -6.93 -11.17 5.31
N ILE A 413 -7.35 -12.23 4.62
CA ILE A 413 -7.12 -13.62 5.07
C ILE A 413 -5.61 -13.92 5.15
N THR A 414 -4.85 -13.55 4.13
CA THR A 414 -3.40 -13.80 4.08
C THR A 414 -2.64 -13.00 5.13
N GLN A 415 -3.05 -11.76 5.41
CA GLN A 415 -2.50 -10.96 6.50
C GLN A 415 -2.86 -11.54 7.88
N ALA A 416 -4.04 -12.12 8.04
CA ALA A 416 -4.40 -12.85 9.27
C ALA A 416 -3.51 -14.08 9.47
N PHE A 417 -3.23 -14.84 8.40
CA PHE A 417 -2.28 -15.96 8.47
C PHE A 417 -0.86 -15.49 8.78
N LEU A 418 -0.39 -14.38 8.21
CA LEU A 418 0.92 -13.81 8.56
C LEU A 418 1.01 -13.39 10.03
N MET A 419 -0.05 -12.80 10.59
CA MET A 419 -0.10 -12.46 12.00
C MET A 419 0.00 -13.72 12.88
N ILE A 420 -0.73 -14.78 12.53
CA ILE A 420 -0.67 -16.07 13.23
C ILE A 420 0.74 -16.67 13.11
N GLU A 421 1.34 -16.65 11.92
CA GLU A 421 2.69 -17.16 11.67
C GLU A 421 3.75 -16.38 12.47
N SER A 422 3.61 -15.05 12.51
CA SER A 422 4.47 -14.16 13.32
C SER A 422 4.36 -14.45 14.81
N TYR A 423 3.17 -14.83 15.29
CA TYR A 423 2.95 -15.18 16.69
C TYR A 423 3.52 -16.55 17.05
N ILE A 424 3.25 -17.58 16.23
CA ILE A 424 3.58 -18.97 16.55
C ILE A 424 5.07 -19.25 16.31
N ARG A 425 5.64 -18.70 15.23
CA ARG A 425 6.99 -19.05 14.75
C ARG A 425 7.95 -17.86 14.67
N GLY A 426 7.45 -16.63 14.80
CA GLY A 426 8.29 -15.44 14.67
C GLY A 426 8.77 -15.18 13.24
N LEU A 427 8.07 -15.71 12.23
CA LEU A 427 8.33 -15.47 10.81
C LEU A 427 7.39 -14.39 10.28
N THR A 428 7.88 -13.54 9.37
CA THR A 428 7.12 -12.40 8.82
C THR A 428 6.79 -12.54 7.34
N GLY A 429 6.96 -13.75 6.80
CA GLY A 429 6.61 -14.15 5.45
C GLY A 429 6.60 -15.67 5.29
N PHE A 430 6.02 -16.15 4.20
CA PHE A 430 5.99 -17.57 3.81
C PHE A 430 7.06 -17.86 2.73
N SER A 431 8.03 -18.75 2.98
CA SER A 431 8.99 -19.15 1.94
C SER A 431 8.39 -20.25 1.04
N GLN A 432 8.16 -19.97 -0.25
CA GLN A 432 7.46 -20.88 -1.16
C GLN A 432 7.99 -20.84 -2.61
N GLY A 433 9.15 -21.46 -2.84
CA GLY A 433 9.75 -21.61 -4.17
C GLY A 433 8.82 -22.30 -5.18
N ALA A 434 8.13 -23.38 -4.79
CA ALA A 434 7.21 -24.10 -5.68
C ALA A 434 6.06 -23.24 -6.21
N LEU A 435 5.48 -22.36 -5.38
CA LEU A 435 4.37 -21.49 -5.79
C LEU A 435 4.83 -20.37 -6.74
N THR A 436 6.09 -19.98 -6.66
CA THR A 436 6.70 -19.03 -7.61
C THR A 436 6.74 -19.64 -9.02
N VAL A 437 7.13 -20.91 -9.12
CA VAL A 437 7.13 -21.66 -10.39
C VAL A 437 5.71 -21.85 -10.91
N ILE A 438 4.79 -22.35 -10.07
CA ILE A 438 3.39 -22.59 -10.46
C ILE A 438 2.73 -21.29 -10.95
N THR A 439 2.88 -20.19 -10.22
CA THR A 439 2.30 -18.90 -10.60
C THR A 439 2.86 -18.42 -11.94
N SER A 440 4.18 -18.52 -12.14
CA SER A 440 4.82 -18.12 -13.39
C SER A 440 4.30 -18.94 -14.58
N LEU A 441 4.12 -20.25 -14.38
CA LEU A 441 3.54 -21.14 -15.40
C LEU A 441 2.08 -20.78 -15.71
N VAL A 442 1.24 -20.64 -14.68
CA VAL A 442 -0.18 -20.30 -14.86
C VAL A 442 -0.34 -18.94 -15.53
N CYS A 443 0.42 -17.92 -15.11
CA CYS A 443 0.34 -16.59 -15.72
C CYS A 443 0.78 -16.60 -17.19
N SER A 444 1.87 -17.31 -17.53
CA SER A 444 2.34 -17.42 -18.92
C SER A 444 1.32 -18.17 -19.80
N ALA A 445 0.71 -19.24 -19.27
CA ALA A 445 -0.38 -19.95 -19.94
C ALA A 445 -1.61 -19.05 -20.17
N MET A 446 -1.99 -18.23 -19.18
CA MET A 446 -3.10 -17.28 -19.32
C MET A 446 -2.80 -16.22 -20.39
N VAL A 447 -1.59 -15.67 -20.44
CA VAL A 447 -1.17 -14.73 -21.50
C VAL A 447 -1.32 -15.37 -22.88
N ILE A 448 -0.88 -16.63 -23.04
CA ILE A 448 -1.04 -17.39 -24.29
C ILE A 448 -2.52 -17.54 -24.66
N LEU A 449 -3.38 -17.95 -23.73
CA LEU A 449 -4.80 -18.15 -23.99
C LEU A 449 -5.54 -16.84 -24.35
N PHE A 450 -5.18 -15.74 -23.69
CA PHE A 450 -5.72 -14.42 -24.01
C PHE A 450 -5.28 -13.96 -25.39
N LEU A 451 -4.02 -14.14 -25.74
CA LEU A 451 -3.52 -13.79 -27.06
C LEU A 451 -4.14 -14.68 -28.14
N PHE A 452 -4.22 -16.00 -27.94
CA PHE A 452 -4.90 -16.90 -28.88
C PHE A 452 -6.41 -16.67 -29.02
N GLY A 453 -7.01 -15.81 -28.19
CA GLY A 453 -8.45 -15.56 -28.22
C GLY A 453 -9.27 -16.75 -27.71
N SER A 454 -8.68 -17.65 -26.92
CA SER A 454 -9.32 -18.90 -26.47
C SER A 454 -10.56 -18.69 -25.60
N PHE A 455 -10.79 -17.47 -25.12
CA PHE A 455 -11.96 -17.09 -24.32
C PHE A 455 -13.09 -16.41 -25.16
N GLY A 456 -13.06 -16.53 -26.50
CA GLY A 456 -14.07 -15.97 -27.43
C GLY A 456 -13.92 -16.50 -28.87
N SER A 457 -14.77 -16.07 -29.81
CA SER A 457 -14.80 -16.61 -31.19
C SER A 457 -13.92 -15.83 -32.19
N GLY A 458 -12.71 -16.34 -32.46
CA GLY A 458 -12.00 -16.10 -33.73
C GLY A 458 -10.47 -15.91 -33.63
N PRO A 459 -9.71 -16.23 -34.70
CA PRO A 459 -8.25 -16.31 -34.68
C PRO A 459 -7.53 -14.94 -34.67
N LEU A 460 -6.27 -15.04 -34.24
CA LEU A 460 -5.22 -14.02 -34.12
C LEU A 460 -4.89 -13.25 -35.40
N ALA A 461 -5.44 -12.05 -35.56
CA ALA A 461 -4.79 -10.93 -36.25
C ALA A 461 -5.70 -9.71 -36.08
N LEU A 462 -5.17 -8.70 -35.40
CA LEU A 462 -5.57 -7.28 -35.32
C LEU A 462 -5.56 -6.84 -33.86
N TRP A 463 -4.57 -5.99 -33.59
CA TRP A 463 -4.47 -5.13 -32.43
C TRP A 463 -5.82 -4.43 -32.22
N PRO A 464 -6.24 -4.23 -30.97
CA PRO A 464 -7.64 -4.33 -30.65
C PRO A 464 -8.31 -2.98 -30.92
N THR A 465 -9.21 -2.94 -31.88
CA THR A 465 -10.23 -1.87 -31.93
C THR A 465 -11.63 -2.43 -32.08
N THR A 466 -11.80 -3.63 -32.64
CA THR A 466 -13.13 -4.18 -32.96
C THR A 466 -13.42 -5.59 -32.46
N LYS A 467 -12.40 -6.44 -32.19
CA LYS A 467 -12.64 -7.85 -31.81
C LYS A 467 -12.37 -8.23 -30.35
N TRP A 468 -11.42 -7.61 -29.64
CA TRP A 468 -11.30 -7.80 -28.18
C TRP A 468 -12.52 -7.28 -27.41
N PHE A 469 -13.25 -6.31 -27.98
CA PHE A 469 -14.35 -5.59 -27.30
C PHE A 469 -15.74 -6.13 -27.54
N ASN A 470 -15.88 -7.05 -28.50
CA ASN A 470 -17.09 -7.86 -28.64
C ASN A 470 -17.00 -9.17 -27.85
N ILE A 471 -15.97 -9.35 -27.01
CA ILE A 471 -15.81 -10.53 -26.16
C ILE A 471 -16.73 -10.37 -24.95
N THR A 472 -17.85 -11.09 -24.96
CA THR A 472 -18.56 -11.44 -23.73
C THR A 472 -17.81 -12.58 -23.05
N LEU A 473 -16.83 -12.25 -22.21
CA LEU A 473 -16.10 -13.23 -21.41
C LEU A 473 -16.96 -13.73 -20.24
N PHE A 474 -17.73 -12.81 -19.65
CA PHE A 474 -18.68 -13.11 -18.59
C PHE A 474 -20.10 -13.14 -19.15
N ALA A 475 -20.73 -14.31 -19.09
CA ALA A 475 -22.11 -14.50 -19.50
C ALA A 475 -23.05 -13.62 -18.66
N GLY A 476 -24.01 -12.96 -19.32
CA GLY A 476 -24.98 -12.09 -18.66
C GLY A 476 -24.49 -10.68 -18.32
N VAL A 477 -23.25 -10.32 -18.67
CA VAL A 477 -22.72 -8.96 -18.51
C VAL A 477 -22.62 -8.29 -19.88
N PRO A 478 -23.16 -7.07 -20.08
CA PRO A 478 -23.00 -6.33 -21.33
C PRO A 478 -21.53 -6.12 -21.71
N PRO A 479 -21.13 -6.25 -22.99
CA PRO A 479 -19.73 -6.07 -23.43
C PRO A 479 -19.12 -4.74 -22.98
N ALA A 480 -19.90 -3.66 -23.07
CA ALA A 480 -19.47 -2.32 -22.66
C ALA A 480 -19.09 -2.24 -21.18
N ILE A 481 -19.77 -3.01 -20.32
CA ILE A 481 -19.56 -3.01 -18.88
C ILE A 481 -18.34 -3.86 -18.48
N GLN A 482 -18.13 -5.01 -19.13
CA GLN A 482 -16.98 -5.87 -18.80
C GLN A 482 -15.65 -5.43 -19.45
N THR A 483 -15.73 -4.61 -20.51
CA THR A 483 -14.56 -4.19 -21.30
C THR A 483 -13.39 -3.64 -20.47
N PRO A 484 -13.58 -2.67 -19.55
CA PRO A 484 -12.47 -2.13 -18.76
C PRO A 484 -11.76 -3.20 -17.91
N THR A 485 -12.53 -4.14 -17.35
CA THR A 485 -11.98 -5.24 -16.55
C THR A 485 -11.20 -6.23 -17.43
N VAL A 486 -11.75 -6.60 -18.59
CA VAL A 486 -11.14 -7.59 -19.50
C VAL A 486 -9.82 -7.08 -20.09
N ILE A 487 -9.72 -5.80 -20.46
CA ILE A 487 -8.49 -5.20 -21.02
C ILE A 487 -7.29 -5.32 -20.08
N VAL A 488 -7.53 -5.25 -18.77
CA VAL A 488 -6.47 -5.24 -17.76
C VAL A 488 -6.06 -6.65 -17.35
N LEU A 489 -6.82 -7.70 -17.67
CA LEU A 489 -6.46 -9.09 -17.32
C LEU A 489 -5.11 -9.53 -17.90
N PRO A 490 -4.78 -9.30 -19.19
CA PRO A 490 -3.45 -9.63 -19.72
C PRO A 490 -2.32 -8.85 -19.03
N ILE A 491 -2.56 -7.57 -18.69
CA ILE A 491 -1.61 -6.73 -17.95
C ILE A 491 -1.39 -7.32 -16.54
N LEU A 492 -2.46 -7.73 -15.87
CA LEU A 492 -2.40 -8.40 -14.57
C LEU A 492 -1.55 -9.67 -14.64
N PHE A 493 -1.82 -10.58 -15.58
CA PHE A 493 -1.05 -11.83 -15.68
C PHE A 493 0.44 -11.58 -15.96
N LEU A 494 0.78 -10.61 -16.81
CA LEU A 494 2.17 -10.23 -17.03
C LEU A 494 2.81 -9.64 -15.77
N LEU A 495 2.10 -8.80 -15.02
CA LEU A 495 2.60 -8.23 -13.76
C LEU A 495 2.82 -9.30 -12.70
N LEU A 496 1.83 -10.19 -12.49
CA LEU A 496 1.94 -11.30 -11.54
C LEU A 496 3.10 -12.23 -11.91
N ARG A 497 3.30 -12.49 -13.21
CA ARG A 497 4.47 -13.22 -13.71
C ARG A 497 5.76 -12.48 -13.38
N ASN A 498 5.91 -11.22 -13.78
CA ASN A 498 7.15 -10.45 -13.56
C ASN A 498 7.53 -10.34 -12.10
N VAL A 499 6.55 -10.12 -11.23
CA VAL A 499 6.75 -10.01 -9.79
C VAL A 499 7.15 -11.37 -9.19
N SER A 500 6.55 -12.47 -9.64
CA SER A 500 6.93 -13.83 -9.23
C SER A 500 8.36 -14.19 -9.68
N LEU A 501 8.69 -13.91 -10.95
CA LEU A 501 10.00 -14.16 -11.53
C LEU A 501 11.10 -13.31 -10.88
N SER A 502 10.79 -12.05 -10.56
CA SER A 502 11.68 -11.20 -9.77
C SER A 502 11.95 -11.82 -8.39
N GLY A 503 10.95 -12.46 -7.80
CA GLY A 503 11.06 -13.32 -6.61
C GLY A 503 12.25 -14.26 -6.61
N ASP A 504 12.22 -15.19 -7.55
CA ASP A 504 13.28 -16.18 -7.69
C ASP A 504 14.63 -15.54 -8.00
N SER A 505 14.64 -14.52 -8.86
CA SER A 505 15.86 -13.82 -9.23
C SER A 505 16.59 -13.15 -8.07
N HIS A 506 15.82 -12.53 -7.16
CA HIS A 506 16.37 -11.81 -6.01
C HIS A 506 16.88 -12.80 -4.95
N GLY A 507 16.15 -13.91 -4.76
CA GLY A 507 16.59 -15.01 -3.90
C GLY A 507 17.90 -15.67 -4.35
N ARG A 508 18.24 -15.57 -5.63
CA ARG A 508 19.50 -16.06 -6.21
C ARG A 508 20.58 -14.98 -6.40
N GLY A 509 20.31 -13.73 -6.03
CA GLY A 509 21.27 -12.63 -6.12
C GLY A 509 21.43 -11.99 -7.50
N TYR A 510 20.49 -12.21 -8.43
CA TYR A 510 20.52 -11.60 -9.76
C TYR A 510 20.05 -10.13 -9.70
N ALA A 511 21.00 -9.20 -9.79
CA ALA A 511 20.74 -7.74 -9.68
C ALA A 511 19.77 -7.18 -10.74
N THR A 512 19.71 -7.78 -11.93
CA THR A 512 18.84 -7.39 -13.05
C THR A 512 17.35 -7.54 -12.74
N GLY A 513 16.96 -8.50 -11.88
CA GLY A 513 15.56 -8.73 -11.53
C GLY A 513 14.91 -7.55 -10.79
N GLY A 514 15.67 -6.90 -9.89
CA GLY A 514 15.15 -5.76 -9.12
C GLY A 514 14.85 -4.52 -9.97
N ILE A 515 15.65 -4.27 -11.01
CA ILE A 515 15.46 -3.14 -11.94
C ILE A 515 14.18 -3.34 -12.76
N LEU A 516 13.98 -4.55 -13.28
CA LEU A 516 12.86 -4.90 -14.16
C LEU A 516 11.54 -5.01 -13.39
N MET A 517 11.60 -5.45 -12.12
CA MET A 517 10.48 -5.34 -11.19
C MET A 517 10.11 -3.87 -10.96
N GLY A 518 11.07 -3.00 -10.65
CA GLY A 518 10.83 -1.56 -10.49
C GLY A 518 10.16 -0.93 -11.72
N ALA A 519 10.63 -1.28 -12.92
CA ALA A 519 10.03 -0.83 -14.18
C ALA A 519 8.58 -1.35 -14.33
N SER A 520 8.33 -2.63 -14.05
CA SER A 520 6.97 -3.22 -14.10
C SER A 520 6.01 -2.51 -13.14
N VAL A 521 6.47 -2.17 -11.93
CA VAL A 521 5.68 -1.41 -10.94
C VAL A 521 5.36 -0.01 -11.46
N LEU A 522 6.33 0.72 -12.00
CA LEU A 522 6.09 2.07 -12.55
C LEU A 522 5.07 2.04 -13.70
N PHE A 523 5.17 1.06 -14.61
CA PHE A 523 4.19 0.90 -15.70
C PHE A 523 2.79 0.56 -15.20
N SER A 524 2.65 -0.20 -14.10
CA SER A 524 1.34 -0.49 -13.52
C SER A 524 0.61 0.77 -13.02
N LEU A 525 1.33 1.81 -12.62
CA LEU A 525 0.74 3.09 -12.20
C LEU A 525 0.09 3.87 -13.35
N MET A 526 0.32 3.46 -14.60
CA MET A 526 -0.32 4.04 -15.78
C MET A 526 -1.69 3.44 -16.10
N ILE A 527 -2.12 2.38 -15.40
CA ILE A 527 -3.41 1.72 -15.63
C ILE A 527 -4.60 2.69 -15.60
N PRO A 528 -4.70 3.67 -14.67
CA PRO A 528 -5.83 4.61 -14.67
C PRO A 528 -5.90 5.53 -15.89
N VAL A 529 -4.81 5.68 -16.66
CA VAL A 529 -4.78 6.50 -17.90
C VAL A 529 -5.61 5.86 -19.03
N ILE A 530 -5.97 4.58 -18.89
CA ILE A 530 -6.81 3.86 -19.85
C ILE A 530 -8.16 4.57 -20.07
N GLU A 531 -8.71 5.27 -19.06
CA GLU A 531 -10.03 5.93 -19.10
C GLU A 531 -10.06 7.36 -19.68
N GLY A 532 -8.93 8.03 -19.96
CA GLY A 532 -8.96 9.43 -20.40
C GLY A 532 -9.64 9.71 -21.75
N ASN A 533 -10.29 8.71 -22.38
CA ASN A 533 -10.62 8.73 -23.80
C ASN A 533 -12.09 8.41 -24.08
N VAL A 534 -12.71 9.27 -24.89
CA VAL A 534 -14.17 9.37 -25.15
C VAL A 534 -14.78 8.13 -25.84
N THR A 535 -13.97 7.15 -26.29
CA THR A 535 -14.44 5.98 -27.05
C THR A 535 -13.78 4.67 -26.60
N ALA A 536 -14.54 3.56 -26.61
CA ALA A 536 -14.03 2.22 -26.30
C ALA A 536 -12.82 1.82 -27.17
N THR A 537 -12.78 2.30 -28.42
CA THR A 537 -11.69 2.11 -29.37
C THR A 537 -10.38 2.76 -28.92
N HIS A 538 -10.43 3.87 -28.19
CA HIS A 538 -9.21 4.52 -27.70
C HIS A 538 -8.74 3.91 -26.38
N VAL A 539 -9.66 3.57 -25.48
CA VAL A 539 -9.38 2.79 -24.25
C VAL A 539 -8.63 1.50 -24.60
N ALA A 540 -9.07 0.84 -25.66
CA ALA A 540 -8.44 -0.33 -26.26
C ALA A 540 -6.99 -0.11 -26.70
N ASN A 541 -6.76 0.93 -27.49
CA ASN A 541 -5.44 1.26 -28.03
C ASN A 541 -4.46 1.59 -26.91
N THR A 542 -4.90 2.35 -25.90
CA THR A 542 -4.09 2.67 -24.71
C THR A 542 -3.76 1.42 -23.91
N GLY A 543 -4.74 0.54 -23.68
CA GLY A 543 -4.52 -0.74 -22.99
C GLY A 543 -3.53 -1.64 -23.72
N ALA A 544 -3.62 -1.72 -25.05
CA ALA A 544 -2.71 -2.51 -25.86
C ALA A 544 -1.29 -1.93 -25.90
N ALA A 545 -1.15 -0.60 -25.95
CA ALA A 545 0.16 0.06 -25.85
C ALA A 545 0.84 -0.21 -24.48
N LEU A 546 0.07 -0.15 -23.38
CA LEU A 546 0.56 -0.50 -22.05
C LEU A 546 0.96 -1.98 -21.95
N LEU A 547 0.14 -2.87 -22.50
CA LEU A 547 0.44 -4.29 -22.56
C LEU A 547 1.77 -4.56 -23.29
N LEU A 548 2.00 -3.87 -24.41
CA LEU A 548 3.22 -4.01 -25.18
C LEU A 548 4.46 -3.54 -24.44
N ALA A 549 4.37 -2.36 -23.85
CA ALA A 549 5.47 -1.77 -23.10
C ALA A 549 5.84 -2.67 -21.92
N LEU A 550 4.83 -3.15 -21.19
CA LEU A 550 5.03 -4.11 -20.12
C LEU A 550 5.62 -5.42 -20.62
N TYR A 551 5.11 -5.96 -21.73
CA TYR A 551 5.63 -7.19 -22.34
C TYR A 551 7.10 -7.07 -22.75
N SER A 552 7.50 -5.92 -23.31
CA SER A 552 8.89 -5.67 -23.71
C SER A 552 9.85 -5.78 -22.53
N ILE A 553 9.46 -5.24 -21.37
CA ILE A 553 10.21 -5.36 -20.11
C ILE A 553 10.20 -6.80 -19.61
N SER A 554 9.04 -7.43 -19.71
CA SER A 554 8.76 -8.82 -19.33
C SER A 554 9.66 -9.81 -20.09
N VAL A 555 9.86 -9.60 -21.39
CA VAL A 555 10.72 -10.41 -22.26
C VAL A 555 12.18 -10.30 -21.83
N VAL A 556 12.68 -9.09 -21.61
CA VAL A 556 14.07 -8.89 -21.14
C VAL A 556 14.30 -9.61 -19.82
N LEU A 557 13.33 -9.54 -18.90
CA LEU A 557 13.37 -10.27 -17.62
C LEU A 557 13.43 -11.77 -17.82
N VAL A 558 12.49 -12.33 -18.58
CA VAL A 558 12.41 -13.79 -18.81
C VAL A 558 13.66 -14.31 -19.51
N LEU A 559 14.13 -13.63 -20.55
CA LEU A 559 15.31 -14.08 -21.29
C LEU A 559 16.56 -14.01 -20.41
N SER A 560 16.73 -12.95 -19.61
CA SER A 560 17.85 -12.86 -18.67
C SER A 560 17.82 -13.99 -17.64
N LEU A 561 16.64 -14.30 -17.10
CA LEU A 561 16.49 -15.36 -16.09
C LEU A 561 16.68 -16.74 -16.68
N ASN A 562 16.16 -16.99 -17.88
CA ASN A 562 16.29 -18.29 -18.53
C ASN A 562 17.76 -18.61 -18.86
N LEU A 563 18.59 -17.61 -19.22
CA LEU A 563 20.03 -17.81 -19.40
C LEU A 563 20.73 -18.20 -18.09
N SER A 564 20.39 -17.54 -16.99
CA SER A 564 20.91 -17.91 -15.66
C SER A 564 20.46 -19.30 -15.23
N LEU A 565 19.17 -19.61 -15.39
CA LEU A 565 18.60 -20.92 -15.10
C LEU A 565 19.20 -22.04 -15.95
N ALA A 566 19.54 -21.75 -17.21
CA ALA A 566 20.23 -22.70 -18.07
C ALA A 566 21.58 -23.09 -17.45
N ASN A 567 22.37 -22.11 -17.00
CA ASN A 567 23.65 -22.37 -16.34
C ASN A 567 23.45 -23.21 -15.07
N ASP A 568 22.49 -22.85 -14.21
CA ASP A 568 22.22 -23.57 -12.96
C ASP A 568 21.82 -25.05 -13.22
N VAL A 569 21.06 -25.30 -14.30
CA VAL A 569 20.64 -26.66 -14.71
C VAL A 569 21.81 -27.46 -15.29
N GLU A 570 22.69 -26.84 -16.08
CA GLU A 570 23.93 -27.47 -16.57
C GLU A 570 24.85 -27.85 -15.40
N ASP A 571 25.06 -26.92 -14.45
CA ASP A 571 25.89 -27.13 -13.26
C ASP A 571 25.34 -28.23 -12.34
N SER A 572 24.02 -28.47 -12.39
CA SER A 572 23.36 -29.58 -11.68
C SER A 572 23.50 -30.94 -12.38
N GLY A 573 24.24 -31.02 -13.48
CA GLY A 573 24.51 -32.26 -14.23
C GLY A 573 23.51 -32.58 -15.34
N TYR A 574 22.64 -31.64 -15.71
CA TYR A 574 21.63 -31.80 -16.77
C TYR A 574 21.99 -30.96 -18.01
N GLU A 575 23.13 -31.27 -18.62
CA GLU A 575 23.72 -30.49 -19.72
C GLU A 575 22.80 -30.33 -20.93
N PHE A 576 22.06 -31.39 -21.31
CA PHE A 576 21.13 -31.35 -22.45
C PHE A 576 19.97 -30.38 -22.20
N GLU A 577 19.32 -30.48 -21.04
CA GLU A 577 18.21 -29.62 -20.67
C GLU A 577 18.62 -28.16 -20.51
N GLY A 578 19.78 -27.90 -19.91
CA GLY A 578 20.33 -26.55 -19.80
C GLY A 578 20.68 -25.96 -21.17
N THR A 579 21.27 -26.75 -22.06
CA THR A 579 21.55 -26.34 -23.45
C THR A 579 20.26 -26.01 -24.20
N LEU A 580 19.19 -26.80 -24.02
CA LEU A 580 17.88 -26.53 -24.63
C LEU A 580 17.31 -25.18 -24.19
N ILE A 581 17.36 -24.87 -22.89
CA ILE A 581 16.92 -23.59 -22.34
C ILE A 581 17.77 -22.44 -22.92
N ARG A 582 19.10 -22.61 -22.96
CA ARG A 582 20.04 -21.61 -23.48
C ARG A 582 19.77 -21.30 -24.95
N ILE A 583 19.64 -22.33 -25.79
CA ILE A 583 19.37 -22.16 -27.23
C ILE A 583 18.00 -21.52 -27.45
N GLY A 584 16.95 -22.00 -26.77
CA GLY A 584 15.61 -21.42 -26.87
C GLY A 584 15.59 -19.92 -26.50
N THR A 585 16.37 -19.55 -25.49
CA THR A 585 16.50 -18.17 -25.03
C THR A 585 17.27 -17.29 -26.01
N LEU A 586 18.37 -17.78 -26.59
CA LEU A 586 19.13 -17.07 -27.63
C LEU A 586 18.32 -16.87 -28.91
N VAL A 587 17.54 -17.88 -29.31
CA VAL A 587 16.60 -17.76 -30.44
C VAL A 587 15.55 -16.70 -30.12
N GLY A 588 14.95 -16.72 -28.91
CA GLY A 588 14.03 -15.69 -28.47
C GLY A 588 14.61 -14.27 -28.54
N LEU A 589 15.87 -14.09 -28.12
CA LEU A 589 16.58 -12.80 -28.22
C LEU A 589 16.76 -12.35 -29.68
N ALA A 590 17.16 -13.26 -30.57
CA ALA A 590 17.33 -12.97 -31.98
C ALA A 590 15.99 -12.57 -32.64
N PHE A 591 14.91 -13.29 -32.34
CA PHE A 591 13.57 -12.92 -32.80
C PHE A 591 13.10 -11.58 -32.23
N ALA A 592 13.40 -11.28 -30.96
CA ALA A 592 13.10 -9.97 -30.37
C ALA A 592 13.78 -8.83 -31.15
N ALA A 593 15.06 -8.99 -31.51
CA ALA A 593 15.80 -8.01 -32.31
C ALA A 593 15.18 -7.86 -33.72
N VAL A 594 14.82 -8.96 -34.38
CA VAL A 594 14.12 -8.94 -35.67
C VAL A 594 12.77 -8.22 -35.55
N MET A 595 12.01 -8.46 -34.48
CA MET A 595 10.74 -7.79 -34.23
C MET A 595 10.91 -6.28 -34.02
N VAL A 596 11.94 -5.85 -33.29
CA VAL A 596 12.26 -4.42 -33.12
C VAL A 596 12.57 -3.78 -34.47
N ILE A 597 13.40 -4.42 -35.30
CA ILE A 597 13.70 -3.92 -36.66
C ILE A 597 12.41 -3.83 -37.48
N LEU A 598 11.57 -4.85 -37.43
CA LEU A 598 10.31 -4.91 -38.18
C LEU A 598 9.33 -3.81 -37.77
N VAL A 599 9.20 -3.54 -36.46
CA VAL A 599 8.41 -2.41 -35.94
C VAL A 599 9.01 -1.07 -36.40
N LEU A 600 10.32 -0.88 -36.25
CA LEU A 600 10.99 0.37 -36.65
C LEU A 600 10.87 0.63 -38.16
N VAL A 601 10.99 -0.40 -38.99
CA VAL A 601 10.86 -0.28 -40.45
C VAL A 601 9.43 0.07 -40.83
N ASN A 602 8.44 -0.71 -40.38
CA ASN A 602 7.05 -0.51 -40.78
C ASN A 602 6.44 0.78 -40.17
N PHE A 603 6.88 1.19 -38.98
CA PHE A 603 6.40 2.41 -38.33
C PHE A 603 7.35 3.62 -38.49
N SER A 604 8.36 3.53 -39.38
CA SER A 604 9.18 4.70 -39.76
C SER A 604 8.42 5.73 -40.61
N GLY A 605 7.28 5.32 -41.18
CA GLY A 605 6.34 6.17 -41.92
C GLY A 605 4.89 6.01 -41.42
N LEU A 606 3.90 6.32 -42.27
CA LEU A 606 2.49 6.00 -42.02
C LEU A 606 2.19 4.62 -42.64
N PRO A 607 2.23 3.51 -41.87
CA PRO A 607 2.06 2.18 -42.43
C PRO A 607 0.66 1.97 -43.00
N GLY A 608 0.60 1.18 -44.07
CA GLY A 608 -0.66 0.70 -44.63
C GLY A 608 -1.34 -0.32 -43.68
N PRO A 609 -2.68 -0.51 -43.79
CA PRO A 609 -3.40 -1.48 -42.95
C PRO A 609 -2.83 -2.92 -43.00
N GLU A 610 -2.32 -3.36 -44.14
CA GLU A 610 -1.70 -4.68 -44.32
C GLU A 610 -0.37 -4.80 -43.58
N GLU A 611 0.46 -3.76 -43.59
CA GLU A 611 1.74 -3.71 -42.87
C GLU A 611 1.55 -3.69 -41.36
N ILE A 612 0.52 -2.96 -40.88
CA ILE A 612 0.09 -2.98 -39.48
C ILE A 612 -0.37 -4.38 -39.09
N ALA A 613 -1.24 -5.01 -39.89
CA ALA A 613 -1.74 -6.35 -39.62
C ALA A 613 -0.62 -7.40 -39.58
N PHE A 614 0.31 -7.35 -40.55
CA PHE A 614 1.48 -8.23 -40.60
C PHE A 614 2.39 -8.05 -39.37
N THR A 615 2.72 -6.80 -39.03
CA THR A 615 3.56 -6.49 -37.86
C THR A 615 2.93 -7.02 -36.58
N VAL A 616 1.63 -6.82 -36.40
CA VAL A 616 0.90 -7.32 -35.24
C VAL A 616 0.88 -8.84 -35.18
N SER A 617 0.58 -9.53 -36.27
CA SER A 617 0.57 -11.00 -36.32
C SER A 617 1.94 -11.60 -35.99
N MET A 618 3.01 -10.97 -36.49
CA MET A 618 4.39 -11.35 -36.16
C MET A 618 4.70 -11.10 -34.69
N MET A 619 4.29 -9.96 -34.12
CA MET A 619 4.47 -9.65 -32.70
C MET A 619 3.75 -10.66 -31.80
N VAL A 620 2.50 -11.00 -32.11
CA VAL A 620 1.75 -12.01 -31.36
C VAL A 620 2.45 -13.36 -31.43
N THR A 621 2.88 -13.79 -32.62
CA THR A 621 3.54 -15.08 -32.80
C THR A 621 4.85 -15.13 -32.02
N PHE A 622 5.61 -14.04 -32.03
CA PHE A 622 6.79 -13.86 -31.21
C PHE A 622 6.48 -13.95 -29.70
N VAL A 623 5.48 -13.21 -29.22
CA VAL A 623 5.06 -13.22 -27.81
C VAL A 623 4.69 -14.63 -27.39
N VAL A 624 3.77 -15.27 -28.11
CA VAL A 624 3.27 -16.61 -27.78
C VAL A 624 4.39 -17.65 -27.83
N GLY A 625 5.23 -17.61 -28.87
CA GLY A 625 6.38 -18.51 -28.98
C GLY A 625 7.35 -18.34 -27.82
N THR A 626 7.62 -17.11 -27.41
CA THR A 626 8.48 -16.80 -26.26
C THR A 626 7.87 -17.28 -24.94
N GLU A 627 6.55 -17.12 -24.74
CA GLU A 627 5.86 -17.64 -23.57
C GLU A 627 5.88 -19.17 -23.51
N ILE A 628 5.72 -19.87 -24.64
CA ILE A 628 5.81 -21.34 -24.70
C ILE A 628 7.21 -21.82 -24.34
N LEU A 629 8.25 -21.19 -24.90
CA LEU A 629 9.64 -21.52 -24.56
C LEU A 629 9.96 -21.21 -23.10
N SER A 630 9.43 -20.10 -22.57
CA SER A 630 9.54 -19.74 -21.16
C SER A 630 8.86 -20.78 -20.25
N LEU A 631 7.63 -21.21 -20.59
CA LEU A 631 6.92 -22.27 -19.87
C LEU A 631 7.74 -23.55 -19.78
N LEU A 632 8.31 -23.99 -20.91
CA LEU A 632 9.14 -25.19 -20.96
C LEU A 632 10.41 -25.02 -20.13
N GLY A 633 11.10 -23.88 -20.25
CA GLY A 633 12.30 -23.60 -19.49
C GLY A 633 12.06 -23.58 -17.98
N TRP A 634 11.03 -22.87 -17.52
CA TRP A 634 10.66 -22.82 -16.11
C TRP A 634 10.18 -24.16 -15.55
N LEU A 635 9.48 -24.97 -16.35
CA LEU A 635 9.09 -26.31 -15.95
C LEU A 635 10.31 -27.22 -15.78
N ILE A 636 11.23 -27.20 -16.75
CA ILE A 636 12.48 -27.98 -16.72
C ILE A 636 13.32 -27.56 -15.51
N SER A 637 13.59 -26.27 -15.36
CA SER A 637 14.34 -25.74 -14.21
C SER A 637 13.65 -26.05 -12.88
N GLY A 638 12.32 -25.91 -12.82
CA GLY A 638 11.54 -26.21 -11.62
C GLY A 638 11.65 -27.66 -11.17
N ILE A 639 11.69 -28.61 -12.10
CA ILE A 639 11.86 -30.05 -11.82
C ILE A 639 13.33 -30.36 -11.48
N ARG A 640 14.27 -29.89 -12.30
CA ARG A 640 15.70 -30.27 -12.23
C ARG A 640 16.43 -29.62 -11.07
N LEU A 641 16.13 -28.37 -10.76
CA LEU A 641 16.70 -27.65 -9.62
C LEU A 641 15.97 -27.95 -8.31
N GLY A 642 14.96 -28.84 -8.32
CA GLY A 642 14.22 -29.20 -7.12
C GLY A 642 13.29 -28.10 -6.57
N MET A 643 13.10 -27.00 -7.28
CA MET A 643 12.26 -25.87 -6.84
C MET A 643 10.80 -26.29 -6.63
N LEU A 644 10.30 -27.27 -7.40
CA LEU A 644 8.96 -27.84 -7.21
C LEU A 644 8.86 -28.78 -6.00
N LYS A 645 10.00 -29.19 -5.42
CA LYS A 645 10.08 -29.98 -4.18
C LYS A 645 10.22 -29.08 -2.95
N GLU A 646 10.65 -27.83 -3.13
CA GLU A 646 10.64 -26.77 -2.11
C GLU A 646 9.21 -26.24 -1.91
N GLY A 647 8.38 -27.04 -1.24
CA GLY A 647 7.06 -26.64 -0.78
C GLY A 647 6.95 -26.85 0.71
N PHE A 648 6.38 -25.89 1.45
CA PHE A 648 6.02 -25.95 2.87
C PHE A 648 6.83 -26.98 3.70
N SER A 649 8.17 -26.98 3.61
CA SER A 649 8.94 -27.88 4.47
C SER A 649 8.88 -27.25 5.85
N PHE A 650 7.90 -27.69 6.62
CA PHE A 650 7.65 -27.31 8.00
C PHE A 650 8.73 -27.93 8.89
N THR A 651 10.00 -27.59 8.66
CA THR A 651 11.06 -27.87 9.60
C THR A 651 10.92 -26.87 10.73
N ARG A 652 10.31 -27.34 11.82
CA ARG A 652 10.33 -26.63 13.10
C ARG A 652 11.81 -26.42 13.44
N THR A 653 12.30 -25.19 13.36
CA THR A 653 13.63 -24.86 13.91
C THR A 653 13.62 -25.30 15.36
N SER A 654 14.29 -26.42 15.64
CA SER A 654 14.46 -26.94 17.00
C SER A 654 15.11 -25.83 17.82
N GLN A 655 14.48 -25.51 18.95
CA GLN A 655 14.96 -24.50 19.90
C GLN A 655 16.41 -24.75 20.32
#